data_AF-A0AAD6NKL8-F1
#
_entry.id   AF-A0AAD6NKL8-F1
#
_cell.length_a   1.000
_cell.length_b   1.000
_cell.length_c   1.000
_cell.angle_alpha   90.00
_cell.angle_beta   90.00
_cell.angle_gamma   90.00
#
_symmetry.space_group_name_H-M   'P 1'
#
loop_
_entity.id
_entity.type
_entity.pdbx_description
1 polymer ?
#
loop_
_entity_poly.entity_id
_entity_poly.type
_entity_poly.pdbx_seq_one_letter_code
_entity_poly.pdbx_strand_id
1 'polypeptide(L)'
;MRLRRELMAGARDQIFITTSSHSAMDDMKGPTSCEILRWTDIDCGGLTVHRSTCTHRDAACRDAHLIYDDDDHLLPPDIQPSPPAAATRYRDIEIAVDRTIRRPSCLLKRAAAARMDARFCGQGAARNILLLGGRLGKVAIPHAIALPIQQPAIISGQPAAAQQSFAPDLARTMVAANGPLRPWPIFLLAFCGACLFVVNIILLTGVDVRGQVSKILVRPRPVYHVPPDAIDENEALPDEIDRHPIVALTHEQLKKFQKYKWSQSTSFSQVVAKYRLKYGRHPPPKFDEWYRFARKRKCVNLDDFDQIMDDLRPFYGVPPAEIRAMVRAMDTPDSRVSILRVRNHKVVDTLRADAWRANIFAQMLGVFAEHLPDLDIAMNYLDEPRVVVPWEDVQAKLAIEQKGRKQPPETTNDFSKMDWDKAPKEEVDCGFFDFSGMAYMDVAAKGCPPDSYARRPELDIKRTESTYKDPISGFIRDFNRSADLCTIGPTLAKLHGFLFSSSTTVTTQKLVPIFGECKVNVNNDILFPANKYYDLADTRYLYDDSNDVPWHEKVDQMVWRGVTSGGVQNAATYMNLQRHRFVAMTNATKLGNDTTYTIMEAASADNADGVYTPAYFHPSAFAEVRTDVAFSEILWCVPNCEFLADKLSTRPGLPFKDTFKFKYLVDIDGHSFSGRWHAFLKSHSMGIKATIFKEWHDQRLFEWVHFAPMDNRYDDLYALLTYFMGLEKGATGSDGAYVPRHDTEAKRIADRSREWATQVLRKEDVEIYMMRLILEYARVVDDNRDNIGYSGDGSEVDAEEKEGWWGRQQR
;
A
#
# COMPACT_ATOMS: atom_id res chain seq x y z
N MET A 1 -27.95 -53.51 7.39
CA MET A 1 -29.40 -53.83 7.51
C MET A 1 -30.22 -52.54 7.50
N ARG A 2 -31.54 -52.62 7.70
CA ARG A 2 -32.55 -51.55 7.53
C ARG A 2 -32.31 -50.22 8.29
N LEU A 3 -32.80 -49.13 7.65
CA LEU A 3 -33.63 -48.00 8.11
C LEU A 3 -33.68 -47.66 9.63
N ARG A 4 -33.59 -46.41 10.12
CA ARG A 4 -34.14 -45.06 9.73
C ARG A 4 -35.46 -44.69 10.42
N ARG A 5 -35.40 -43.72 11.37
CA ARG A 5 -36.38 -42.67 11.81
C ARG A 5 -35.78 -41.94 13.05
N GLU A 6 -35.76 -40.60 13.21
CA GLU A 6 -36.83 -39.56 13.34
C GLU A 6 -37.50 -39.60 14.74
N LEU A 7 -37.81 -38.50 15.49
CA LEU A 7 -37.82 -37.04 15.21
C LEU A 7 -37.99 -36.17 16.52
N MET A 8 -37.59 -34.87 16.49
CA MET A 8 -37.91 -33.76 17.46
C MET A 8 -37.37 -33.87 18.93
N ALA A 9 -37.21 -32.81 19.77
CA ALA A 9 -37.60 -31.38 19.72
C ALA A 9 -36.69 -30.45 20.60
N GLY A 10 -36.43 -29.20 20.16
CA GLY A 10 -36.02 -28.01 20.96
C GLY A 10 -34.75 -28.05 21.85
N ALA A 11 -34.31 -26.97 22.50
CA ALA A 11 -34.35 -25.53 22.19
C ALA A 11 -33.47 -24.73 23.20
N ARG A 12 -32.64 -23.79 22.70
CA ARG A 12 -31.96 -22.68 23.42
C ARG A 12 -30.82 -22.96 24.43
N ASP A 13 -29.85 -22.04 24.37
CA ASP A 13 -29.01 -21.40 25.42
C ASP A 13 -28.44 -22.31 26.54
N GLN A 14 -27.12 -22.44 26.72
CA GLN A 14 -26.26 -21.32 27.19
C GLN A 14 -24.75 -21.50 26.91
N ILE A 15 -24.04 -20.38 27.09
CA ILE A 15 -22.58 -20.20 27.12
C ILE A 15 -21.91 -21.15 28.12
N PHE A 16 -20.75 -21.70 27.75
CA PHE A 16 -19.78 -22.27 28.70
C PHE A 16 -18.40 -21.64 28.54
N ILE A 17 -18.00 -20.85 29.55
CA ILE A 17 -16.60 -20.55 29.84
C ILE A 17 -16.17 -21.59 30.87
N THR A 18 -15.17 -22.41 30.55
CA THR A 18 -14.51 -23.28 31.55
C THR A 18 -13.00 -23.16 31.43
N THR A 19 -12.42 -22.47 32.40
CA THR A 19 -11.00 -22.58 32.76
C THR A 19 -10.69 -24.01 33.21
N SER A 20 -9.56 -24.57 32.77
CA SER A 20 -9.08 -25.86 33.24
C SER A 20 -7.57 -25.85 33.47
N SER A 21 -7.17 -25.60 34.72
CA SER A 21 -5.84 -25.95 35.25
C SER A 21 -6.01 -27.09 36.24
N HIS A 22 -5.36 -28.23 36.02
CA HIS A 22 -5.21 -29.29 37.02
C HIS A 22 -3.89 -30.07 36.80
N SER A 23 -3.35 -30.59 37.90
CA SER A 23 -2.09 -31.32 38.05
C SER A 23 -2.33 -32.87 37.99
N ALA A 24 -1.41 -33.81 38.27
CA ALA A 24 -0.13 -33.77 39.00
C ALA A 24 0.77 -35.00 38.71
N MET A 25 1.78 -35.19 39.59
CA MET A 25 2.69 -36.34 39.80
C MET A 25 3.91 -36.42 38.87
N ASP A 26 5.13 -36.81 39.28
CA ASP A 26 5.83 -36.91 40.61
C ASP A 26 7.37 -36.99 40.27
N ASP A 27 8.39 -37.16 41.13
CA ASP A 27 8.57 -37.63 42.52
C ASP A 27 9.88 -37.04 43.14
N MET A 28 10.10 -37.29 44.44
CA MET A 28 11.37 -37.33 45.20
C MET A 28 12.09 -36.04 45.67
N LYS A 29 12.00 -35.85 47.01
CA LYS A 29 13.04 -35.43 47.98
C LYS A 29 13.37 -33.92 48.14
N GLY A 30 12.94 -33.36 49.28
CA GLY A 30 13.48 -32.12 49.89
C GLY A 30 14.65 -32.40 50.85
N PRO A 31 14.83 -31.69 52.02
CA PRO A 31 13.96 -30.71 52.70
C PRO A 31 14.64 -29.34 52.96
N THR A 32 14.00 -28.28 53.49
CA THR A 32 13.70 -28.05 54.93
C THR A 32 13.00 -26.69 55.17
N SER A 33 12.28 -26.58 56.30
CA SER A 33 11.73 -25.35 56.96
C SER A 33 10.88 -24.38 56.11
N CYS A 34 9.56 -24.21 56.34
CA CYS A 34 8.82 -23.75 57.54
C CYS A 34 8.90 -22.24 57.83
N GLU A 35 7.83 -21.52 58.19
CA GLU A 35 6.38 -21.79 58.00
C GLU A 35 5.57 -20.46 58.07
N ILE A 36 4.48 -20.44 57.28
CA ILE A 36 3.18 -19.77 57.48
C ILE A 36 2.99 -18.84 58.71
N LEU A 37 2.48 -17.61 58.50
CA LEU A 37 1.10 -17.25 58.90
C LEU A 37 0.59 -15.88 58.40
N ARG A 38 -0.73 -15.81 58.19
CA ARG A 38 -1.53 -14.60 57.90
C ARG A 38 -1.99 -13.96 59.23
N TRP A 39 -2.60 -12.76 59.18
CA TRP A 39 -4.05 -12.58 59.45
C TRP A 39 -4.52 -11.10 59.44
N THR A 40 -5.73 -10.89 58.88
CA THR A 40 -6.71 -9.79 59.10
C THR A 40 -6.44 -8.30 58.79
N ASP A 41 -7.53 -7.67 58.36
CA ASP A 41 -7.81 -6.23 58.23
C ASP A 41 -8.10 -5.54 59.59
N ILE A 42 -8.01 -4.19 59.64
CA ILE A 42 -9.12 -3.27 60.02
C ILE A 42 -8.68 -1.78 60.07
N ASP A 43 -9.60 -0.91 59.63
CA ASP A 43 -9.74 0.56 59.77
C ASP A 43 -8.59 1.59 59.59
N CYS A 44 -8.79 2.42 58.55
CA CYS A 44 -9.01 3.87 58.62
C CYS A 44 -8.39 4.71 59.76
N GLY A 45 -7.49 5.65 59.43
CA GLY A 45 -7.26 6.83 60.28
C GLY A 45 -6.13 7.79 59.87
N GLY A 46 -6.46 9.08 59.75
CA GLY A 46 -5.51 10.19 59.96
C GLY A 46 -4.78 10.77 58.74
N LEU A 47 -4.89 12.10 58.55
CA LEU A 47 -3.95 12.88 57.74
C LEU A 47 -2.67 13.14 58.53
N THR A 48 -1.50 13.05 57.90
CA THR A 48 -0.55 14.18 57.88
C THR A 48 0.42 14.08 56.72
N VAL A 49 0.59 15.17 55.96
CA VAL A 49 1.67 15.30 54.98
C VAL A 49 2.83 16.05 55.61
N HIS A 50 4.00 15.43 55.70
CA HIS A 50 5.23 16.12 56.05
C HIS A 50 6.27 15.99 54.94
N ARG A 51 6.75 17.14 54.45
CA ARG A 51 7.94 17.22 53.60
C ARG A 51 9.17 16.82 54.41
N SER A 52 10.04 16.01 53.82
CA SER A 52 11.47 15.96 54.19
C SER A 52 12.28 16.50 53.00
N THR A 53 13.16 17.45 53.28
CA THR A 53 14.15 17.96 52.32
C THR A 53 15.52 17.43 52.74
N CYS A 54 16.27 16.85 51.81
CA CYS A 54 17.70 16.64 51.98
C CYS A 54 18.42 17.51 50.95
N THR A 55 19.26 18.41 51.45
CA THR A 55 20.10 19.28 50.64
C THR A 55 21.53 18.78 50.72
N HIS A 56 22.23 18.80 49.59
CA HIS A 56 23.68 19.01 49.60
C HIS A 56 24.04 19.95 48.45
N ARG A 57 24.76 21.01 48.78
CA ARG A 57 25.60 21.76 47.85
C ARG A 57 27.01 21.19 47.97
N ASP A 58 27.76 21.25 46.88
CA ASP A 58 28.94 22.12 46.85
C ASP A 58 29.17 22.60 45.42
N ALA A 59 29.99 23.64 45.24
CA ALA A 59 30.02 24.44 44.02
C ALA A 59 31.44 24.76 43.53
N ALA A 60 31.58 24.91 42.21
CA ALA A 60 32.74 25.52 41.59
C ALA A 60 32.31 26.24 40.30
N CYS A 61 32.35 27.58 40.31
CA CYS A 61 32.22 28.39 39.10
C CYS A 61 33.59 28.58 38.45
N ARG A 62 33.65 28.54 37.10
CA ARG A 62 34.65 29.24 36.30
C ARG A 62 34.05 29.68 34.97
N ASP A 63 34.24 30.94 34.64
CA ASP A 63 33.83 31.58 33.40
C ASP A 63 34.78 31.25 32.24
N ALA A 64 34.26 31.26 31.01
CA ALA A 64 35.06 31.24 29.78
C ALA A 64 34.31 31.89 28.60
N HIS A 65 34.35 33.23 28.58
CA HIS A 65 34.27 34.13 27.42
C HIS A 65 33.47 33.75 26.15
N LEU A 66 32.48 34.60 25.85
CA LEU A 66 32.09 34.94 24.47
C LEU A 66 33.24 35.66 23.75
N ILE A 67 33.33 35.48 22.43
CA ILE A 67 34.04 36.38 21.51
C ILE A 67 33.10 36.64 20.32
N TYR A 68 32.82 37.92 20.05
CA TYR A 68 32.36 38.44 18.78
C TYR A 68 32.83 39.90 18.71
N ASP A 69 33.76 40.18 17.80
CA ASP A 69 33.97 41.53 17.27
C ASP A 69 33.08 41.69 16.04
N ASP A 70 32.46 42.86 15.89
CA ASP A 70 32.54 43.71 14.69
C ASP A 70 31.73 44.98 14.94
N ASP A 71 32.39 46.13 14.89
CA ASP A 71 31.80 47.46 15.16
C ASP A 71 31.16 48.09 13.91
N ASP A 72 30.15 48.93 14.15
CA ASP A 72 29.75 50.09 13.33
C ASP A 72 29.22 49.88 11.88
N HIS A 73 28.21 50.60 11.38
CA HIS A 73 27.78 51.97 11.72
C HIS A 73 26.34 52.29 11.24
N LEU A 74 25.71 53.29 11.88
CA LEU A 74 24.71 54.26 11.36
C LEU A 74 23.26 53.82 10.95
N LEU A 75 22.30 54.46 11.63
CA LEU A 75 20.87 54.58 11.29
C LEU A 75 20.49 56.05 10.93
N PRO A 76 19.36 56.26 10.25
CA PRO A 76 18.43 57.34 10.65
C PRO A 76 17.00 56.80 11.01
N PRO A 77 16.12 57.60 11.64
CA PRO A 77 15.12 57.05 12.57
C PRO A 77 13.62 57.30 12.22
N ASP A 78 12.78 57.02 13.23
CA ASP A 78 11.40 57.45 13.49
C ASP A 78 10.21 56.67 12.88
N ILE A 79 9.49 55.96 13.77
CA ILE A 79 8.12 56.29 14.23
C ILE A 79 7.86 55.52 15.55
N GLN A 80 7.24 56.16 16.56
CA GLN A 80 6.85 55.51 17.83
C GLN A 80 5.34 55.18 17.90
N PRO A 81 4.94 54.15 18.68
CA PRO A 81 3.54 53.75 18.87
C PRO A 81 2.84 54.53 19.98
N SER A 82 1.50 54.65 19.89
CA SER A 82 0.63 55.30 20.89
C SER A 82 -0.33 54.31 21.59
N PRO A 83 -0.68 54.51 22.88
CA PRO A 83 -1.35 53.49 23.72
C PRO A 83 -2.90 53.56 23.71
N PRO A 84 -3.59 52.48 24.15
CA PRO A 84 -5.05 52.47 24.39
C PRO A 84 -5.42 53.13 25.74
N ALA A 85 -6.66 53.64 25.85
CA ALA A 85 -7.09 54.43 27.02
C ALA A 85 -8.47 54.03 27.59
N ALA A 86 -8.51 53.94 28.92
CA ALA A 86 -9.63 54.18 29.85
C ALA A 86 -10.94 53.34 29.78
N ALA A 87 -11.46 53.00 30.96
CA ALA A 87 -12.68 52.20 31.17
C ALA A 87 -13.78 52.97 31.92
N THR A 88 -15.01 52.43 31.94
CA THR A 88 -16.12 52.83 32.85
C THR A 88 -17.03 51.61 33.04
N ARG A 89 -17.01 50.84 34.15
CA ARG A 89 -17.46 51.06 35.56
C ARG A 89 -18.98 50.86 35.82
N TYR A 90 -19.26 49.78 36.58
CA TYR A 90 -20.37 49.56 37.53
C TYR A 90 -21.85 49.57 37.08
N ARG A 91 -22.56 48.45 37.36
CA ARG A 91 -23.22 48.25 38.67
C ARG A 91 -23.56 46.77 38.96
N ASP A 92 -23.59 46.43 40.24
CA ASP A 92 -23.94 45.14 40.83
C ASP A 92 -25.43 45.07 41.23
N ILE A 93 -25.97 43.86 41.51
CA ILE A 93 -26.64 43.49 42.80
C ILE A 93 -27.30 42.08 42.75
N GLU A 94 -26.92 41.26 43.74
CA GLU A 94 -27.66 40.20 44.50
C GLU A 94 -28.58 39.16 43.79
N ILE A 95 -28.22 37.87 43.85
CA ILE A 95 -28.62 36.83 44.86
C ILE A 95 -30.09 36.36 44.78
N ALA A 96 -30.26 35.08 44.42
CA ALA A 96 -31.25 34.19 45.04
C ALA A 96 -30.79 32.73 44.92
N VAL A 97 -30.63 32.03 46.04
CA VAL A 97 -30.50 30.56 46.11
C VAL A 97 -31.73 30.03 46.80
N ASP A 98 -32.41 29.04 46.20
CA ASP A 98 -33.34 28.18 46.93
C ASP A 98 -33.18 26.71 46.54
N ARG A 99 -33.45 25.82 47.49
CA ARG A 99 -33.39 24.36 47.39
C ARG A 99 -34.70 23.77 47.93
N THR A 100 -35.68 23.50 47.07
CA THR A 100 -36.87 22.74 47.45
C THR A 100 -36.89 21.33 46.84
N ILE A 101 -36.77 20.35 47.73
CA ILE A 101 -36.83 18.91 47.45
C ILE A 101 -38.29 18.49 47.18
N ARG A 102 -38.52 17.63 46.18
CA ARG A 102 -39.52 16.53 46.24
C ARG A 102 -39.39 15.52 45.08
N ARG A 103 -39.22 14.24 45.43
CA ARG A 103 -39.81 13.12 44.68
C ARG A 103 -41.26 12.93 45.16
N PRO A 104 -42.13 12.28 44.37
CA PRO A 104 -42.61 10.98 44.83
C PRO A 104 -42.59 9.89 43.73
N SER A 105 -43.08 8.70 44.08
CA SER A 105 -42.95 7.46 43.32
C SER A 105 -44.24 6.97 42.64
N CYS A 106 -44.08 5.99 41.75
CA CYS A 106 -45.05 5.12 41.08
C CYS A 106 -46.45 4.94 41.71
N LEU A 107 -47.49 4.79 40.86
CA LEU A 107 -48.40 3.61 40.90
C LEU A 107 -49.36 3.48 39.68
N LEU A 108 -49.18 2.40 38.92
CA LEU A 108 -50.17 1.48 38.31
C LEU A 108 -51.50 1.92 37.63
N LYS A 109 -51.69 1.29 36.44
CA LYS A 109 -52.87 0.55 35.92
C LYS A 109 -53.98 1.22 35.09
N ARG A 110 -54.13 0.63 33.88
CA ARG A 110 -55.37 0.23 33.16
C ARG A 110 -56.24 1.34 32.54
N ALA A 111 -57.12 1.04 31.57
CA ALA A 111 -57.10 0.07 30.46
C ALA A 111 -58.41 0.22 29.65
N ALA A 112 -58.34 0.14 28.32
CA ALA A 112 -59.50 -0.10 27.47
C ALA A 112 -59.08 -0.93 26.24
N ALA A 113 -59.77 -2.03 25.97
CA ALA A 113 -59.53 -2.88 24.81
C ALA A 113 -60.79 -3.63 24.39
N ALA A 114 -61.12 -3.57 23.09
CA ALA A 114 -61.99 -4.50 22.37
C ALA A 114 -61.53 -4.44 20.89
N ARG A 115 -61.23 -5.53 20.16
CA ARG A 115 -62.00 -6.77 19.86
C ARG A 115 -63.36 -6.43 19.23
N MET A 116 -63.70 -6.94 18.05
CA MET A 116 -63.80 -8.37 17.69
C MET A 116 -63.67 -8.58 16.16
N ASP A 117 -63.72 -9.78 15.58
CA ASP A 117 -63.24 -11.15 15.89
C ASP A 117 -63.72 -12.08 14.73
N ALA A 118 -63.16 -13.28 14.59
CA ALA A 118 -63.72 -14.44 13.85
C ALA A 118 -63.76 -14.34 12.29
N ARG A 119 -63.70 -15.43 11.48
CA ARG A 119 -63.27 -16.86 11.59
C ARG A 119 -63.18 -17.40 10.12
N PHE A 120 -62.97 -18.67 9.73
CA PHE A 120 -63.09 -19.97 10.42
C PHE A 120 -62.02 -21.00 9.96
N CYS A 121 -62.35 -22.00 9.13
CA CYS A 121 -61.49 -23.13 8.70
C CYS A 121 -61.79 -23.55 7.25
N GLY A 122 -60.91 -24.34 6.60
CA GLY A 122 -61.28 -25.09 5.38
C GLY A 122 -60.13 -25.87 4.71
N GLN A 123 -60.17 -27.20 4.78
CA GLN A 123 -59.25 -28.12 4.10
C GLN A 123 -59.50 -28.18 2.57
N GLY A 124 -58.53 -28.67 1.79
CA GLY A 124 -58.82 -29.34 0.51
C GLY A 124 -57.73 -29.22 -0.55
N ALA A 125 -57.36 -30.34 -1.18
CA ALA A 125 -56.46 -30.36 -2.35
C ALA A 125 -57.02 -31.27 -3.45
N ALA A 126 -57.28 -30.73 -4.66
CA ALA A 126 -57.46 -31.50 -5.88
C ALA A 126 -57.42 -30.65 -7.18
N ARG A 127 -56.54 -31.04 -8.10
CA ARG A 127 -56.77 -31.26 -9.55
C ARG A 127 -57.41 -30.18 -10.46
N ASN A 128 -56.60 -29.78 -11.46
CA ASN A 128 -56.84 -29.97 -12.91
C ASN A 128 -57.71 -28.98 -13.77
N ILE A 129 -57.20 -28.75 -14.99
CA ILE A 129 -57.91 -28.76 -16.32
C ILE A 129 -58.71 -27.47 -16.69
N LEU A 130 -58.66 -26.93 -17.93
CA LEU A 130 -58.14 -27.41 -19.24
C LEU A 130 -57.79 -26.26 -20.25
N LEU A 131 -56.80 -26.49 -21.15
CA LEU A 131 -56.53 -26.00 -22.55
C LEU A 131 -56.91 -24.55 -23.02
N LEU A 132 -56.37 -23.95 -24.10
CA LEU A 132 -55.69 -24.39 -25.35
C LEU A 132 -54.47 -23.46 -25.67
N GLY A 133 -53.48 -23.75 -26.54
CA GLY A 133 -53.13 -24.95 -27.33
C GLY A 133 -52.09 -24.64 -28.44
N GLY A 134 -51.15 -25.58 -28.75
CA GLY A 134 -50.08 -25.44 -29.79
C GLY A 134 -48.70 -25.05 -29.23
N ARG A 135 -47.58 -25.82 -29.17
CA ARG A 135 -46.96 -26.98 -29.91
C ARG A 135 -46.36 -26.63 -31.29
N LEU A 136 -45.14 -27.08 -31.67
CA LEU A 136 -44.08 -27.97 -31.12
C LEU A 136 -42.69 -27.28 -31.24
N GLY A 137 -41.54 -27.68 -30.63
CA GLY A 137 -41.02 -28.96 -30.07
C GLY A 137 -39.74 -29.37 -30.86
N LYS A 138 -38.67 -30.02 -30.36
CA LYS A 138 -38.38 -30.97 -29.26
C LYS A 138 -36.84 -30.96 -28.95
N VAL A 139 -36.15 -31.75 -28.08
CA VAL A 139 -36.28 -32.37 -26.72
C VAL A 139 -34.88 -32.94 -26.36
N ALA A 140 -34.52 -33.03 -25.06
CA ALA A 140 -33.40 -33.84 -24.56
C ALA A 140 -33.86 -34.74 -23.38
N ILE A 141 -33.33 -35.98 -23.26
CA ILE A 141 -33.57 -36.93 -22.14
C ILE A 141 -32.32 -37.83 -21.91
N PRO A 142 -31.87 -38.09 -20.66
CA PRO A 142 -30.81 -39.05 -20.31
C PRO A 142 -31.32 -40.31 -19.56
N HIS A 143 -30.50 -41.38 -19.47
CA HIS A 143 -30.15 -42.12 -18.23
C HIS A 143 -29.24 -43.36 -18.51
N ALA A 144 -28.87 -44.13 -17.47
CA ALA A 144 -27.68 -45.02 -17.45
C ALA A 144 -27.97 -46.52 -17.15
N ILE A 145 -26.98 -47.38 -17.43
CA ILE A 145 -26.85 -48.80 -17.04
C ILE A 145 -25.38 -49.04 -16.60
N ALA A 146 -25.04 -50.11 -15.85
CA ALA A 146 -23.74 -50.25 -15.16
C ALA A 146 -23.17 -51.69 -15.08
N LEU A 147 -21.87 -51.80 -14.73
CA LEU A 147 -21.11 -52.97 -14.18
C LEU A 147 -20.76 -54.15 -15.13
N PRO A 148 -19.76 -55.03 -14.83
CA PRO A 148 -18.51 -54.87 -14.03
C PRO A 148 -17.26 -55.67 -14.56
N ILE A 149 -16.14 -55.68 -13.77
CA ILE A 149 -15.02 -56.70 -13.75
C ILE A 149 -14.04 -56.64 -14.98
N GLN A 150 -12.71 -56.91 -14.94
CA GLN A 150 -11.76 -57.57 -13.99
C GLN A 150 -10.33 -56.93 -13.94
N GLN A 151 -9.47 -57.42 -13.03
CA GLN A 151 -8.01 -57.19 -12.86
C GLN A 151 -7.17 -58.37 -13.48
N PRO A 152 -5.80 -58.52 -13.44
CA PRO A 152 -4.84 -58.12 -12.36
C PRO A 152 -3.35 -57.78 -12.75
N ALA A 153 -2.51 -57.56 -11.70
CA ALA A 153 -1.04 -57.80 -11.53
C ALA A 153 -0.01 -57.36 -12.62
N ILE A 154 1.12 -56.65 -12.36
CA ILE A 154 2.19 -56.69 -11.32
C ILE A 154 3.18 -57.86 -11.45
N ILE A 155 4.48 -57.57 -11.69
CA ILE A 155 5.69 -58.16 -11.02
C ILE A 155 6.99 -57.44 -11.49
N SER A 156 8.10 -57.63 -10.74
CA SER A 156 9.37 -56.88 -10.71
C SER A 156 10.45 -57.27 -11.76
N GLY A 157 11.52 -56.45 -11.88
CA GLY A 157 12.78 -56.84 -12.54
C GLY A 157 13.91 -55.78 -12.60
N GLN A 158 15.03 -56.04 -11.92
CA GLN A 158 16.35 -55.36 -11.97
C GLN A 158 17.42 -56.43 -11.60
N PRO A 159 18.76 -56.23 -11.74
CA PRO A 159 19.56 -55.16 -12.38
C PRO A 159 20.73 -55.71 -13.27
N ALA A 160 21.86 -54.98 -13.35
CA ALA A 160 23.22 -55.30 -13.84
C ALA A 160 23.61 -54.89 -15.30
N ALA A 161 24.88 -54.68 -15.70
CA ALA A 161 26.08 -54.00 -15.15
C ALA A 161 27.42 -54.62 -15.67
N ALA A 162 28.17 -53.90 -16.53
CA ALA A 162 29.63 -54.01 -16.87
C ALA A 162 29.95 -52.88 -17.91
N GLN A 163 31.12 -52.22 -18.08
CA GLN A 163 32.57 -52.61 -18.09
C GLN A 163 32.94 -53.54 -19.27
N GLN A 164 34.02 -53.40 -20.05
CA GLN A 164 35.26 -52.56 -20.08
C GLN A 164 35.73 -52.45 -21.57
N SER A 165 36.18 -51.31 -22.13
CA SER A 165 37.50 -50.64 -22.11
C SER A 165 38.65 -51.24 -22.97
N PHE A 166 39.33 -50.37 -23.74
CA PHE A 166 40.64 -50.49 -24.43
C PHE A 166 40.75 -51.25 -25.78
N ALA A 167 41.79 -50.85 -26.54
CA ALA A 167 42.12 -51.26 -27.91
C ALA A 167 43.44 -52.08 -27.96
N PRO A 168 43.85 -52.55 -29.15
CA PRO A 168 45.19 -52.20 -29.63
C PRO A 168 45.22 -51.77 -31.12
N ASP A 169 46.42 -51.65 -31.70
CA ASP A 169 46.74 -50.68 -32.75
C ASP A 169 47.37 -51.27 -34.05
N LEU A 170 47.42 -50.46 -35.11
CA LEU A 170 48.34 -50.47 -36.27
C LEU A 170 48.61 -51.75 -37.10
N ALA A 171 48.27 -51.70 -38.41
CA ALA A 171 49.23 -51.96 -39.51
C ALA A 171 48.73 -51.61 -40.93
N ARG A 172 49.52 -50.78 -41.67
CA ARG A 172 49.75 -50.75 -43.14
C ARG A 172 48.55 -50.68 -44.11
N THR A 173 48.32 -49.57 -44.83
CA THR A 173 48.92 -49.22 -46.16
C THR A 173 48.85 -50.37 -47.18
N MET A 174 48.31 -50.24 -48.41
CA MET A 174 48.08 -49.07 -49.30
C MET A 174 47.06 -49.49 -50.41
N VAL A 175 46.59 -48.77 -51.44
CA VAL A 175 46.90 -47.49 -52.14
C VAL A 175 45.65 -47.04 -52.98
N ALA A 176 45.80 -46.04 -53.88
CA ALA A 176 44.91 -45.65 -55.00
C ALA A 176 43.61 -44.86 -54.71
N ALA A 177 43.67 -43.55 -54.96
CA ALA A 177 42.50 -42.70 -55.25
C ALA A 177 42.89 -41.54 -56.18
N ASN A 178 42.60 -41.66 -57.49
CA ASN A 178 42.65 -40.53 -58.43
C ASN A 178 41.26 -39.89 -58.50
N GLY A 179 41.18 -38.59 -58.18
CA GLY A 179 39.96 -37.78 -58.29
C GLY A 179 40.30 -36.32 -58.57
N PRO A 180 39.44 -35.55 -59.25
CA PRO A 180 39.78 -34.22 -59.74
C PRO A 180 39.99 -33.21 -58.59
N LEU A 181 40.99 -32.34 -58.77
CA LEU A 181 41.35 -31.26 -57.86
C LEU A 181 40.14 -30.34 -57.59
N ARG A 182 39.68 -30.29 -56.34
CA ARG A 182 38.62 -29.37 -55.92
C ARG A 182 39.15 -27.93 -55.92
N PRO A 183 38.40 -26.92 -56.40
CA PRO A 183 38.92 -25.56 -56.67
C PRO A 183 39.15 -24.70 -55.41
N TRP A 184 38.81 -25.20 -54.22
CA TRP A 184 38.84 -24.47 -52.95
C TRP A 184 40.15 -23.74 -52.61
N PRO A 185 41.38 -24.32 -52.76
CA PRO A 185 42.60 -23.60 -52.42
C PRO A 185 42.89 -22.42 -53.36
N ILE A 186 42.42 -22.47 -54.61
CA ILE A 186 42.55 -21.35 -55.57
C ILE A 186 41.62 -20.21 -55.13
N PHE A 187 40.38 -20.51 -54.74
CA PHE A 187 39.46 -19.52 -54.19
C PHE A 187 39.98 -18.90 -52.88
N LEU A 188 40.60 -19.70 -51.99
CA LEU A 188 41.18 -19.19 -50.75
C LEU A 188 42.33 -18.21 -51.02
N LEU A 189 43.25 -18.56 -51.93
CA LEU A 189 44.36 -17.69 -52.32
C LEU A 189 43.87 -16.42 -53.04
N ALA A 190 42.87 -16.53 -53.91
CA ALA A 190 42.26 -15.38 -54.56
C ALA A 190 41.56 -14.44 -53.56
N PHE A 191 40.87 -14.99 -52.55
CA PHE A 191 40.23 -14.23 -51.48
C PHE A 191 41.27 -13.51 -50.61
N CYS A 192 42.31 -14.21 -50.15
CA CYS A 192 43.41 -13.59 -49.39
C CYS A 192 44.13 -12.51 -50.20
N GLY A 193 44.36 -12.73 -51.50
CA GLY A 193 44.92 -11.73 -52.41
C GLY A 193 44.02 -10.49 -52.55
N ALA A 194 42.71 -10.67 -52.71
CA ALA A 194 41.75 -9.57 -52.76
C ALA A 194 41.70 -8.78 -51.44
N CYS A 195 41.68 -9.46 -50.28
CA CYS A 195 41.74 -8.80 -48.98
C CYS A 195 43.03 -7.99 -48.80
N LEU A 196 44.19 -8.54 -49.17
CA LEU A 196 45.47 -7.82 -49.13
C LEU A 196 45.48 -6.61 -50.08
N PHE A 197 44.89 -6.73 -51.28
CA PHE A 197 44.76 -5.62 -52.22
C PHE A 197 43.87 -4.49 -51.68
N VAL A 198 42.72 -4.82 -51.09
CA VAL A 198 41.82 -3.85 -50.44
C VAL A 198 42.50 -3.16 -49.25
N VAL A 199 43.19 -3.90 -48.39
CA VAL A 199 43.94 -3.32 -47.25
C VAL A 199 45.05 -2.38 -47.73
N ASN A 200 45.80 -2.75 -48.77
CA ASN A 200 46.82 -1.85 -49.35
C ASN A 200 46.19 -0.61 -49.99
N ILE A 201 45.03 -0.72 -50.65
CA ILE A 201 44.31 0.46 -51.17
C ILE A 201 43.87 1.38 -50.02
N ILE A 202 43.31 0.85 -48.93
CA ILE A 202 42.89 1.67 -47.77
C ILE A 202 44.09 2.42 -47.18
N LEU A 203 45.24 1.75 -47.04
CA LEU A 203 46.47 2.37 -46.54
C LEU A 203 47.06 3.42 -47.51
N LEU A 204 47.05 3.16 -48.82
CA LEU A 204 47.60 4.06 -49.85
C LEU A 204 46.68 5.25 -50.17
N THR A 205 45.37 5.11 -49.96
CA THR A 205 44.39 6.20 -50.17
C THR A 205 44.18 7.08 -48.93
N GLY A 206 44.78 6.74 -47.79
CA GLY A 206 44.71 7.54 -46.56
C GLY A 206 43.31 7.61 -45.95
N VAL A 207 42.43 6.65 -46.26
CA VAL A 207 41.04 6.64 -45.77
C VAL A 207 41.02 6.28 -44.29
N ASP A 208 40.81 7.28 -43.43
CA ASP A 208 40.70 7.09 -41.99
C ASP A 208 39.40 6.38 -41.59
N VAL A 209 39.48 5.05 -41.51
CA VAL A 209 38.39 4.19 -41.04
C VAL A 209 38.13 4.36 -39.54
N ARG A 210 39.09 4.86 -38.74
CA ARG A 210 38.84 5.17 -37.31
C ARG A 210 37.97 6.42 -37.14
N GLY A 211 38.11 7.41 -38.01
CA GLY A 211 37.29 8.62 -38.01
C GLY A 211 35.79 8.36 -38.23
N GLN A 212 35.42 7.39 -39.08
CA GLN A 212 34.02 7.19 -39.50
C GLN A 212 33.20 6.19 -38.67
N VAL A 213 33.82 5.30 -37.88
CA VAL A 213 33.07 4.43 -36.95
C VAL A 213 32.46 5.21 -35.75
N SER A 214 32.84 6.49 -35.59
CA SER A 214 32.20 7.44 -34.67
C SER A 214 30.70 7.67 -34.94
N LYS A 215 30.19 7.26 -36.10
CA LYS A 215 28.76 7.26 -36.43
C LYS A 215 28.19 5.84 -36.50
N ILE A 216 28.15 5.17 -35.34
CA ILE A 216 27.02 4.27 -35.08
C ILE A 216 25.77 5.09 -35.36
N LEU A 217 24.94 4.64 -36.30
CA LEU A 217 23.63 5.21 -36.50
C LEU A 217 22.76 4.79 -35.31
N VAL A 218 22.90 5.52 -34.19
CA VAL A 218 21.84 5.65 -33.21
C VAL A 218 20.64 6.05 -34.03
N ARG A 219 19.76 5.08 -34.33
CA ARG A 219 18.43 5.38 -34.87
C ARG A 219 17.92 6.51 -33.98
N PRO A 220 17.43 7.63 -34.54
CA PRO A 220 16.88 8.68 -33.70
C PRO A 220 15.95 8.01 -32.71
N ARG A 221 16.01 8.44 -31.43
CA ARG A 221 15.10 7.93 -30.39
C ARG A 221 13.72 7.76 -31.03
N PRO A 222 12.92 6.74 -30.67
CA PRO A 222 11.49 6.89 -30.85
C PRO A 222 11.10 8.16 -30.09
N VAL A 223 11.04 9.26 -30.85
CA VAL A 223 10.21 10.41 -30.54
C VAL A 223 8.85 9.79 -30.66
N TYR A 224 8.39 9.25 -29.53
CA TYR A 224 6.98 9.08 -29.28
C TYR A 224 6.41 10.47 -29.46
N HIS A 225 5.96 10.74 -30.69
CA HIS A 225 5.00 11.78 -30.98
C HIS A 225 3.75 11.37 -30.22
N VAL A 226 3.76 11.65 -28.92
CA VAL A 226 2.55 11.85 -28.13
C VAL A 226 1.82 12.95 -28.92
N PRO A 227 0.71 12.63 -29.60
CA PRO A 227 -0.11 13.68 -30.17
C PRO A 227 -0.52 14.56 -28.98
N PRO A 228 -0.28 15.89 -29.01
CA PRO A 228 -0.40 16.72 -27.81
C PRO A 228 -1.75 16.59 -27.08
N ASP A 229 -2.78 16.25 -27.84
CA ASP A 229 -4.17 16.14 -27.41
C ASP A 229 -4.78 14.76 -27.76
N ALA A 230 -4.01 13.66 -27.59
CA ALA A 230 -4.51 12.28 -27.69
C ALA A 230 -5.41 11.85 -26.51
N ILE A 231 -6.39 12.70 -26.20
CA ILE A 231 -7.57 12.40 -25.41
C ILE A 231 -8.43 11.45 -26.26
N ASP A 232 -8.97 10.39 -25.66
CA ASP A 232 -9.95 9.54 -26.34
C ASP A 232 -11.23 10.38 -26.56
N GLU A 233 -11.73 10.47 -27.79
CA GLU A 233 -12.93 11.27 -28.12
C GLU A 233 -14.19 10.79 -27.36
N ASN A 234 -14.15 9.61 -26.73
CA ASN A 234 -15.19 9.08 -25.86
C ASN A 234 -14.97 9.42 -24.36
N GLU A 235 -13.78 9.85 -23.95
CA GLU A 235 -13.44 10.19 -22.56
C GLU A 235 -13.89 11.62 -22.24
N ALA A 236 -15.22 11.77 -22.08
CA ALA A 236 -15.89 13.05 -21.90
C ALA A 236 -15.29 13.88 -20.76
N LEU A 237 -14.67 15.00 -21.12
CA LEU A 237 -14.01 15.93 -20.22
C LEU A 237 -15.00 16.60 -19.23
N PRO A 238 -14.51 17.12 -18.09
CA PRO A 238 -15.13 18.23 -17.37
C PRO A 238 -15.62 19.37 -18.28
N ASP A 239 -16.55 20.18 -17.79
CA ASP A 239 -17.11 21.30 -18.56
C ASP A 239 -16.03 22.38 -18.80
N GLU A 240 -15.83 22.80 -20.05
CA GLU A 240 -14.83 23.82 -20.40
C GLU A 240 -15.21 25.24 -19.95
N ILE A 241 -16.48 25.46 -19.56
CA ILE A 241 -16.94 26.72 -18.96
C ILE A 241 -16.60 26.76 -17.47
N ASP A 242 -16.57 25.62 -16.78
CA ASP A 242 -16.32 25.53 -15.34
C ASP A 242 -14.83 25.71 -15.00
N ARG A 243 -14.50 26.78 -14.28
CA ARG A 243 -13.12 27.13 -13.88
C ARG A 243 -12.85 26.81 -12.41
N HIS A 244 -13.63 25.92 -11.80
CA HIS A 244 -13.31 25.43 -10.46
C HIS A 244 -11.92 24.77 -10.46
N PRO A 245 -11.04 25.02 -9.46
CA PRO A 245 -9.67 24.50 -9.51
C PRO A 245 -9.55 22.98 -9.70
N ILE A 246 -10.52 22.19 -9.20
CA ILE A 246 -10.54 20.73 -9.41
C ILE A 246 -10.69 20.33 -10.88
N VAL A 247 -11.34 21.13 -11.74
CA VAL A 247 -11.41 20.87 -13.19
C VAL A 247 -10.01 20.85 -13.81
N ALA A 248 -9.19 21.85 -13.49
CA ALA A 248 -7.82 21.92 -13.99
C ALA A 248 -6.95 20.75 -13.49
N LEU A 249 -7.13 20.33 -12.23
CA LEU A 249 -6.40 19.20 -11.65
C LEU A 249 -6.83 17.86 -12.27
N THR A 250 -8.12 17.64 -12.49
CA THR A 250 -8.66 16.49 -13.23
C THR A 250 -8.11 16.47 -14.66
N HIS A 251 -8.11 17.61 -15.38
CA HIS A 251 -7.53 17.70 -16.73
C HIS A 251 -6.02 17.37 -16.76
N GLU A 252 -5.22 17.88 -15.82
CA GLU A 252 -3.79 17.58 -15.76
C GLU A 252 -3.53 16.09 -15.52
N GLN A 253 -4.29 15.47 -14.60
CA GLN A 253 -4.10 14.08 -14.23
C GLN A 253 -4.66 13.10 -15.26
N LEU A 254 -5.76 13.43 -15.96
CA LEU A 254 -6.23 12.67 -17.13
C LEU A 254 -5.16 12.65 -18.22
N LYS A 255 -4.53 13.79 -18.55
CA LYS A 255 -3.43 13.85 -19.53
C LYS A 255 -2.21 13.02 -19.08
N LYS A 256 -1.88 12.97 -17.77
CA LYS A 256 -0.86 12.07 -17.22
C LYS A 256 -1.24 10.59 -17.36
N PHE A 257 -2.48 10.21 -17.03
CA PHE A 257 -2.99 8.84 -17.11
C PHE A 257 -3.09 8.32 -18.55
N GLN A 258 -3.57 9.14 -19.48
CA GLN A 258 -3.58 8.84 -20.92
C GLN A 258 -2.16 8.62 -21.44
N LYS A 259 -1.23 9.54 -21.14
CA LYS A 259 0.19 9.38 -21.50
C LYS A 259 0.81 8.11 -20.91
N TYR A 260 0.45 7.76 -19.68
CA TYR A 260 0.86 6.52 -19.04
C TYR A 260 0.34 5.30 -19.82
N LYS A 261 -0.97 5.22 -20.13
CA LYS A 261 -1.60 4.19 -20.99
C LYS A 261 -0.91 4.07 -22.36
N TRP A 262 -0.72 5.19 -23.07
CA TRP A 262 -0.07 5.23 -24.38
C TRP A 262 1.43 4.85 -24.37
N SER A 263 2.09 4.87 -23.21
CA SER A 263 3.53 4.58 -23.10
C SER A 263 3.87 3.10 -22.87
N GLN A 264 2.87 2.23 -22.75
CA GLN A 264 3.02 0.83 -22.33
C GLN A 264 3.70 -0.04 -23.40
N SER A 265 4.65 -0.88 -22.98
CA SER A 265 5.35 -1.84 -23.84
C SER A 265 4.41 -2.91 -24.37
N THR A 266 4.24 -3.00 -25.69
CA THR A 266 3.30 -3.96 -26.30
C THR A 266 3.90 -5.33 -26.61
N SER A 267 5.22 -5.52 -26.43
CA SER A 267 5.95 -6.76 -26.70
C SER A 267 7.15 -6.95 -25.76
N PHE A 268 7.69 -8.16 -25.63
CA PHE A 268 8.78 -8.47 -24.71
C PHE A 268 10.06 -7.69 -25.07
N SER A 269 10.39 -7.57 -26.35
CA SER A 269 11.54 -6.77 -26.79
C SER A 269 11.44 -5.29 -26.38
N GLN A 270 10.23 -4.72 -26.35
CA GLN A 270 10.01 -3.37 -25.83
C GLN A 270 10.22 -3.30 -24.31
N VAL A 271 9.68 -4.25 -23.53
CA VAL A 271 9.89 -4.31 -22.07
C VAL A 271 11.38 -4.44 -21.74
N VAL A 272 12.10 -5.33 -22.43
CA VAL A 272 13.54 -5.54 -22.26
C VAL A 272 14.33 -4.29 -22.60
N ALA A 273 14.03 -3.62 -23.72
CA ALA A 273 14.68 -2.37 -24.10
C ALA A 273 14.40 -1.22 -23.12
N LYS A 274 13.15 -1.10 -22.65
CA LYS A 274 12.71 -0.07 -21.69
C LYS A 274 13.33 -0.27 -20.32
N TYR A 275 13.43 -1.52 -19.83
CA TYR A 275 14.17 -1.87 -18.62
C TYR A 275 15.66 -1.50 -18.75
N ARG A 276 16.30 -1.91 -19.85
CA ARG A 276 17.73 -1.62 -20.11
C ARG A 276 18.03 -0.13 -20.15
N LEU A 277 17.17 0.65 -20.81
CA LEU A 277 17.26 2.11 -20.88
C LEU A 277 17.10 2.78 -19.51
N LYS A 278 16.23 2.25 -18.65
CA LYS A 278 15.87 2.83 -17.36
C LYS A 278 16.87 2.50 -16.25
N TYR A 279 17.28 1.24 -16.16
CA TYR A 279 18.09 0.72 -15.06
C TYR A 279 19.57 0.51 -15.39
N GLY A 280 19.97 0.59 -16.66
CA GLY A 280 21.37 0.41 -17.09
C GLY A 280 21.90 -1.01 -16.87
N ARG A 281 21.00 -1.99 -16.73
CA ARG A 281 21.29 -3.41 -16.46
C ARG A 281 20.42 -4.30 -17.36
N HIS A 282 20.83 -5.56 -17.58
CA HIS A 282 19.90 -6.58 -18.10
C HIS A 282 18.80 -6.87 -17.08
N PRO A 283 17.59 -7.29 -17.49
CA PRO A 283 16.61 -7.87 -16.58
C PRO A 283 17.18 -9.08 -15.81
N PRO A 284 16.56 -9.50 -14.69
CA PRO A 284 17.01 -10.63 -13.88
C PRO A 284 16.89 -11.97 -14.66
N PRO A 285 17.43 -13.07 -14.12
CA PRO A 285 17.14 -14.40 -14.65
C PRO A 285 15.63 -14.71 -14.64
N LYS A 286 15.19 -15.55 -15.59
CA LYS A 286 13.78 -15.97 -15.79
C LYS A 286 12.81 -14.81 -16.10
N PHE A 287 13.33 -13.70 -16.61
CA PHE A 287 12.51 -12.53 -16.95
C PHE A 287 11.54 -12.77 -18.12
N ASP A 288 11.93 -13.65 -19.04
CA ASP A 288 11.08 -14.18 -20.10
C ASP A 288 9.91 -15.02 -19.55
N GLU A 289 10.17 -15.85 -18.54
CA GLU A 289 9.11 -16.62 -17.86
C GLU A 289 8.14 -15.72 -17.09
N TRP A 290 8.66 -14.65 -16.46
CA TRP A 290 7.81 -13.61 -15.87
C TRP A 290 6.91 -12.93 -16.92
N TYR A 291 7.44 -12.61 -18.10
CA TYR A 291 6.64 -12.06 -19.19
C TYR A 291 5.55 -13.05 -19.66
N ARG A 292 5.91 -14.33 -19.87
CA ARG A 292 4.95 -15.39 -20.23
C ARG A 292 3.85 -15.54 -19.16
N PHE A 293 4.22 -15.48 -17.87
CA PHE A 293 3.28 -15.51 -16.73
C PHE A 293 2.35 -14.29 -16.72
N ALA A 294 2.89 -13.08 -16.88
CA ALA A 294 2.13 -11.83 -16.93
C ALA A 294 1.15 -11.80 -18.12
N ARG A 295 1.59 -12.22 -19.31
CA ARG A 295 0.73 -12.32 -20.51
C ARG A 295 -0.39 -13.35 -20.32
N LYS A 296 -0.08 -14.54 -19.80
CA LYS A 296 -1.05 -15.60 -19.48
C LYS A 296 -2.15 -15.10 -18.52
N ARG A 297 -1.83 -14.16 -17.64
CA ARG A 297 -2.72 -13.55 -16.65
C ARG A 297 -3.38 -12.23 -17.11
N LYS A 298 -3.17 -11.83 -18.37
CA LYS A 298 -3.70 -10.59 -18.95
C LYS A 298 -3.22 -9.35 -18.17
N CYS A 299 -1.93 -9.27 -17.85
CA CYS A 299 -1.34 -8.04 -17.35
C CYS A 299 -1.47 -6.94 -18.40
N VAL A 300 -2.08 -5.81 -18.06
CA VAL A 300 -2.32 -4.71 -19.02
C VAL A 300 -1.10 -3.80 -19.19
N ASN A 301 -0.30 -3.61 -18.14
CA ASN A 301 0.93 -2.84 -18.18
C ASN A 301 2.12 -3.69 -17.72
N LEU A 302 3.17 -3.76 -18.53
CA LEU A 302 4.37 -4.55 -18.26
C LEU A 302 5.54 -3.71 -17.70
N ASP A 303 5.31 -2.41 -17.47
CA ASP A 303 6.36 -1.45 -17.12
C ASP A 303 6.20 -0.77 -15.75
N ASP A 304 5.07 -0.93 -15.03
CA ASP A 304 4.75 -0.23 -13.77
C ASP A 304 5.39 -0.86 -12.51
N PHE A 305 6.65 -1.24 -12.64
CA PHE A 305 7.41 -2.02 -11.63
C PHE A 305 8.58 -1.23 -11.03
N ASP A 306 8.53 0.10 -11.04
CA ASP A 306 9.67 0.94 -10.64
C ASP A 306 9.91 0.91 -9.13
N GLN A 307 8.83 0.81 -8.34
CA GLN A 307 8.89 0.73 -6.88
C GLN A 307 9.80 -0.42 -6.40
N ILE A 308 9.75 -1.57 -7.09
CA ILE A 308 10.62 -2.73 -6.85
C ILE A 308 12.10 -2.33 -7.00
N MET A 309 12.43 -1.57 -8.05
CA MET A 309 13.81 -1.20 -8.34
C MET A 309 14.30 -0.07 -7.46
N ASP A 310 13.47 0.92 -7.12
CA ASP A 310 13.87 1.99 -6.20
C ASP A 310 14.11 1.46 -4.78
N ASP A 311 13.38 0.43 -4.34
CA ASP A 311 13.62 -0.26 -3.07
C ASP A 311 14.86 -1.16 -3.10
N LEU A 312 15.11 -1.87 -4.20
CA LEU A 312 16.22 -2.81 -4.32
C LEU A 312 17.57 -2.16 -4.70
N ARG A 313 17.57 -0.96 -5.30
CA ARG A 313 18.79 -0.27 -5.77
C ARG A 313 19.83 -0.02 -4.65
N PRO A 314 19.49 0.45 -3.44
CA PRO A 314 20.46 0.61 -2.34
C PRO A 314 21.23 -0.70 -2.01
N PHE A 315 20.59 -1.86 -2.14
CA PHE A 315 21.19 -3.16 -1.83
C PHE A 315 22.25 -3.61 -2.85
N TYR A 316 22.29 -3.04 -4.06
CA TYR A 316 23.44 -3.21 -4.97
C TYR A 316 24.73 -2.56 -4.42
N GLY A 317 24.62 -1.64 -3.45
CA GLY A 317 25.74 -1.08 -2.69
C GLY A 317 26.19 -1.95 -1.49
N VAL A 318 25.64 -3.15 -1.33
CA VAL A 318 25.97 -4.11 -0.26
C VAL A 318 26.40 -5.45 -0.90
N PRO A 319 27.50 -6.10 -0.45
CA PRO A 319 27.87 -7.43 -0.90
C PRO A 319 26.76 -8.47 -0.67
N PRO A 320 26.45 -9.36 -1.64
CA PRO A 320 25.33 -10.31 -1.52
C PRO A 320 25.37 -11.18 -0.26
N ALA A 321 26.57 -11.64 0.14
CA ALA A 321 26.77 -12.43 1.34
C ALA A 321 26.35 -11.71 2.65
N GLU A 322 26.63 -10.41 2.78
CA GLU A 322 26.20 -9.59 3.92
C GLU A 322 24.67 -9.46 3.99
N ILE A 323 24.01 -9.32 2.83
CA ILE A 323 22.54 -9.28 2.75
C ILE A 323 21.95 -10.60 3.28
N ARG A 324 22.49 -11.74 2.82
CA ARG A 324 22.08 -13.06 3.32
C ARG A 324 22.41 -13.28 4.80
N ALA A 325 23.50 -12.70 5.31
CA ALA A 325 23.88 -12.78 6.72
C ALA A 325 22.92 -11.98 7.63
N MET A 326 22.51 -10.77 7.22
CA MET A 326 21.46 -10.00 7.92
C MET A 326 20.12 -10.77 7.99
N VAL A 327 19.72 -11.43 6.90
CA VAL A 327 18.51 -12.27 6.89
C VAL A 327 18.63 -13.44 7.88
N ARG A 328 19.77 -14.15 7.92
CA ARG A 328 20.01 -15.22 8.92
C ARG A 328 20.03 -14.70 10.36
N ALA A 329 20.60 -13.53 10.61
CA ALA A 329 20.64 -12.92 11.96
C ALA A 329 19.23 -12.58 12.48
N MET A 330 18.32 -12.17 11.60
CA MET A 330 16.91 -11.90 11.94
C MET A 330 16.06 -13.16 12.21
N ASP A 331 16.58 -14.38 12.01
CA ASP A 331 15.87 -15.63 12.32
C ASP A 331 15.86 -15.91 13.83
N THR A 332 15.08 -15.11 14.56
CA THR A 332 14.87 -15.19 16.02
C THR A 332 13.43 -14.81 16.37
N PRO A 333 12.88 -15.23 17.53
CA PRO A 333 11.54 -14.78 17.96
C PRO A 333 11.44 -13.26 18.17
N ASP A 334 12.57 -12.61 18.49
CA ASP A 334 12.64 -11.22 18.96
C ASP A 334 12.84 -10.17 17.88
N SER A 335 13.32 -10.55 16.69
CA SER A 335 13.43 -9.65 15.53
C SER A 335 12.10 -9.03 15.08
N ARG A 336 10.97 -9.66 15.45
CA ARG A 336 9.62 -9.39 14.91
C ARG A 336 9.58 -9.49 13.38
N VAL A 337 10.28 -10.48 12.83
CA VAL A 337 10.36 -10.82 11.40
C VAL A 337 10.01 -12.31 11.23
N SER A 338 9.43 -12.68 10.08
CA SER A 338 9.29 -14.08 9.64
C SER A 338 10.23 -14.36 8.48
N ILE A 339 11.04 -15.40 8.59
CA ILE A 339 11.96 -15.83 7.52
C ILE A 339 11.26 -16.86 6.64
N LEU A 340 10.76 -16.42 5.49
CA LEU A 340 10.20 -17.30 4.46
C LEU A 340 11.33 -17.92 3.64
N ARG A 341 11.20 -19.21 3.32
CA ARG A 341 12.26 -19.98 2.66
C ARG A 341 11.75 -20.64 1.38
N VAL A 342 12.54 -20.52 0.32
CA VAL A 342 12.40 -21.33 -0.89
C VAL A 342 13.59 -22.30 -0.95
N ARG A 343 13.32 -23.59 -1.20
CA ARG A 343 14.33 -24.62 -1.45
C ARG A 343 13.83 -25.56 -2.55
N ASN A 344 14.69 -25.93 -3.50
CA ASN A 344 14.37 -26.83 -4.61
C ASN A 344 13.08 -26.42 -5.35
N HIS A 345 12.96 -25.13 -5.68
CA HIS A 345 11.81 -24.53 -6.38
C HIS A 345 10.46 -24.67 -5.66
N LYS A 346 10.47 -24.77 -4.32
CA LYS A 346 9.27 -24.87 -3.47
C LYS A 346 9.41 -24.01 -2.22
N VAL A 347 8.29 -23.45 -1.76
CA VAL A 347 8.21 -22.80 -0.44
C VAL A 347 8.32 -23.89 0.63
N VAL A 348 9.20 -23.68 1.61
CA VAL A 348 9.35 -24.53 2.79
C VAL A 348 8.54 -23.94 3.94
N ASP A 349 7.81 -24.78 4.66
CA ASP A 349 6.88 -24.36 5.70
C ASP A 349 7.56 -23.62 6.86
N THR A 350 6.99 -22.50 7.28
CA THR A 350 7.54 -21.61 8.31
C THR A 350 6.83 -21.86 9.63
N LEU A 351 7.50 -22.58 10.53
CA LEU A 351 6.98 -23.19 11.77
C LEU A 351 6.48 -22.19 12.85
N ARG A 352 5.46 -21.38 12.55
CA ARG A 352 4.84 -20.41 13.47
C ARG A 352 3.32 -20.39 13.36
N ALA A 353 2.64 -20.90 14.38
CA ALA A 353 1.18 -20.97 14.44
C ALA A 353 0.49 -19.59 14.52
N ASP A 354 1.22 -18.52 14.84
CA ASP A 354 0.74 -17.14 14.91
C ASP A 354 0.93 -16.34 13.60
N ALA A 355 1.69 -16.87 12.64
CA ALA A 355 2.20 -16.11 11.50
C ALA A 355 1.24 -16.04 10.29
N TRP A 356 0.00 -15.59 10.49
CA TRP A 356 -0.99 -15.49 9.39
C TRP A 356 -0.49 -14.68 8.18
N ARG A 357 0.27 -13.59 8.41
CA ARG A 357 0.94 -12.81 7.36
C ARG A 357 1.92 -13.66 6.54
N ALA A 358 2.78 -14.44 7.21
CA ALA A 358 3.74 -15.31 6.52
C ALA A 358 3.02 -16.42 5.74
N ASN A 359 1.92 -16.96 6.28
CA ASN A 359 1.12 -17.98 5.59
C ASN A 359 0.46 -17.44 4.31
N ILE A 360 0.09 -16.16 4.25
CA ILE A 360 -0.43 -15.51 3.05
C ILE A 360 0.71 -15.20 2.06
N PHE A 361 1.85 -14.67 2.52
CA PHE A 361 3.05 -14.46 1.69
C PHE A 361 3.55 -15.77 1.06
N ALA A 362 3.57 -16.87 1.83
CA ALA A 362 3.89 -18.21 1.36
C ALA A 362 2.92 -18.69 0.26
N GLN A 363 1.62 -18.38 0.39
CA GLN A 363 0.63 -18.66 -0.66
C GLN A 363 0.77 -17.78 -1.91
N MET A 364 1.36 -16.59 -1.82
CA MET A 364 1.74 -15.80 -2.99
C MET A 364 2.95 -16.47 -3.69
N LEU A 365 4.03 -16.73 -2.94
CA LEU A 365 5.24 -17.38 -3.46
C LEU A 365 4.96 -18.73 -4.13
N GLY A 366 4.07 -19.54 -3.53
CA GLY A 366 3.69 -20.86 -4.04
C GLY A 366 3.07 -20.87 -5.44
N VAL A 367 2.61 -19.72 -5.96
CA VAL A 367 2.06 -19.58 -7.32
C VAL A 367 3.13 -19.60 -8.41
N PHE A 368 4.38 -19.23 -8.08
CA PHE A 368 5.48 -19.08 -9.05
C PHE A 368 6.82 -19.65 -8.54
N ALA A 369 6.82 -20.39 -7.41
CA ALA A 369 8.01 -20.98 -6.81
C ALA A 369 8.82 -21.89 -7.77
N GLU A 370 8.17 -22.47 -8.78
CA GLU A 370 8.82 -23.28 -9.83
C GLU A 370 9.88 -22.50 -10.63
N HIS A 371 9.80 -21.17 -10.67
CA HIS A 371 10.76 -20.28 -11.35
C HIS A 371 11.81 -19.67 -10.39
N LEU A 372 11.71 -19.90 -9.08
CA LEU A 372 12.57 -19.27 -8.07
C LEU A 372 13.79 -20.15 -7.74
N PRO A 373 14.95 -19.55 -7.42
CA PRO A 373 16.06 -20.28 -6.80
C PRO A 373 15.78 -20.56 -5.33
N ASP A 374 16.71 -21.28 -4.70
CA ASP A 374 16.80 -21.32 -3.23
C ASP A 374 17.04 -19.89 -2.70
N LEU A 375 16.30 -19.51 -1.65
CA LEU A 375 16.20 -18.11 -1.20
C LEU A 375 15.67 -18.03 0.25
N ASP A 376 16.18 -17.07 1.03
CA ASP A 376 15.59 -16.65 2.31
C ASP A 376 15.09 -15.19 2.21
N ILE A 377 13.86 -14.94 2.68
CA ILE A 377 13.15 -13.65 2.59
C ILE A 377 12.71 -13.24 4.01
N ALA A 378 13.13 -12.06 4.47
CA ALA A 378 12.76 -11.50 5.76
C ALA A 378 11.52 -10.60 5.64
N MET A 379 10.35 -11.08 6.09
CA MET A 379 9.09 -10.31 6.08
C MET A 379 8.79 -9.71 7.46
N ASN A 380 8.53 -8.40 7.51
CA ASN A 380 7.96 -7.74 8.68
C ASN A 380 6.54 -8.26 8.95
N TYR A 381 6.24 -8.63 10.20
CA TYR A 381 4.86 -8.99 10.59
C TYR A 381 4.17 -7.95 11.48
N LEU A 382 4.85 -6.86 11.82
CA LEU A 382 4.26 -5.69 12.48
C LEU A 382 3.45 -4.84 11.48
N ASP A 383 2.62 -3.95 11.99
CA ASP A 383 1.86 -3.02 11.14
C ASP A 383 2.74 -1.86 10.63
N GLU A 384 3.66 -1.37 11.46
CA GLU A 384 4.56 -0.25 11.13
C GLU A 384 5.85 -0.67 10.36
N PRO A 385 6.37 0.19 9.46
CA PRO A 385 7.63 -0.04 8.73
C PRO A 385 8.88 0.08 9.63
N ARG A 386 9.98 -0.53 9.20
CA ARG A 386 11.11 -0.89 10.08
C ARG A 386 12.41 -0.14 9.79
N VAL A 387 12.71 0.22 8.54
CA VAL A 387 14.06 0.61 8.11
C VAL A 387 14.11 2.09 7.73
N VAL A 388 14.96 2.89 8.39
CA VAL A 388 15.17 4.33 8.08
C VAL A 388 16.67 4.64 8.06
N VAL A 389 17.29 4.39 6.91
CA VAL A 389 18.71 4.66 6.68
C VAL A 389 18.93 6.17 6.50
N PRO A 390 19.97 6.78 7.10
CA PRO A 390 20.32 8.17 6.85
C PRO A 390 20.50 8.48 5.36
N TRP A 391 20.08 9.68 4.93
CA TRP A 391 20.09 10.08 3.52
C TRP A 391 21.48 9.95 2.91
N GLU A 392 22.52 10.35 3.64
CA GLU A 392 23.93 10.28 3.24
C GLU A 392 24.36 8.84 2.93
N ASP A 393 23.96 7.88 3.77
CA ASP A 393 24.28 6.46 3.61
C ASP A 393 23.51 5.86 2.43
N VAL A 394 22.24 6.24 2.23
CA VAL A 394 21.46 5.86 1.02
C VAL A 394 22.15 6.39 -0.24
N GLN A 395 22.59 7.65 -0.26
CA GLN A 395 23.31 8.20 -1.42
C GLN A 395 24.65 7.49 -1.65
N ALA A 396 25.41 7.16 -0.60
CA ALA A 396 26.65 6.39 -0.73
C ALA A 396 26.40 5.01 -1.37
N LYS A 397 25.33 4.31 -0.96
CA LYS A 397 24.91 3.02 -1.54
C LYS A 397 24.43 3.17 -2.99
N LEU A 398 23.65 4.20 -3.30
CA LEU A 398 23.19 4.49 -4.67
C LEU A 398 24.34 4.92 -5.61
N ALA A 399 25.37 5.60 -5.10
CA ALA A 399 26.56 5.93 -5.87
C ALA A 399 27.38 4.68 -6.26
N ILE A 400 27.35 3.63 -5.44
CA ILE A 400 27.92 2.31 -5.79
C ILE A 400 27.02 1.61 -6.81
N GLU A 401 25.70 1.60 -6.61
CA GLU A 401 24.72 1.02 -7.55
C GLU A 401 24.90 1.58 -8.97
N GLN A 402 24.95 2.90 -9.10
CA GLN A 402 25.12 3.61 -10.37
C GLN A 402 26.44 3.27 -11.06
N LYS A 403 27.57 3.28 -10.33
CA LYS A 403 28.89 2.93 -10.87
C LYS A 403 28.98 1.46 -11.29
N GLY A 404 28.24 0.58 -10.63
CA GLY A 404 28.17 -0.85 -10.96
C GLY A 404 27.19 -1.22 -12.07
N ARG A 405 26.55 -0.26 -12.74
CA ARG A 405 25.62 -0.54 -13.86
C ARG A 405 26.39 -1.03 -15.08
N LYS A 406 26.01 -2.20 -15.59
CA LYS A 406 26.61 -2.81 -16.78
C LYS A 406 25.62 -3.70 -17.51
N GLN A 407 25.87 -3.83 -18.81
CA GLN A 407 25.17 -4.74 -19.71
C GLN A 407 26.20 -5.63 -20.42
N PRO A 408 26.65 -6.74 -19.80
CA PRO A 408 27.58 -7.68 -20.43
C PRO A 408 26.95 -8.32 -21.68
N PRO A 409 27.70 -8.52 -22.77
CA PRO A 409 27.14 -9.02 -24.03
C PRO A 409 26.54 -10.44 -23.90
N GLU A 410 27.07 -11.24 -22.97
CA GLU A 410 26.57 -12.56 -22.61
C GLU A 410 26.37 -12.62 -21.10
N THR A 411 25.24 -13.20 -20.67
CA THR A 411 24.87 -13.43 -19.27
C THR A 411 24.09 -14.73 -19.15
N THR A 412 24.15 -15.40 -18.00
CA THR A 412 23.35 -16.61 -17.76
C THR A 412 21.90 -16.23 -17.40
N ASN A 413 20.92 -16.73 -18.16
CA ASN A 413 19.49 -16.60 -17.81
C ASN A 413 19.04 -17.65 -16.77
N ASP A 414 19.87 -17.81 -15.74
CA ASP A 414 19.59 -18.64 -14.56
C ASP A 414 20.33 -18.10 -13.33
N PHE A 415 19.92 -18.54 -12.15
CA PHE A 415 20.53 -18.17 -10.87
C PHE A 415 21.71 -19.09 -10.51
N SER A 416 22.60 -18.60 -9.65
CA SER A 416 23.73 -19.38 -9.15
C SER A 416 23.27 -20.51 -8.23
N LYS A 417 23.87 -21.70 -8.38
CA LYS A 417 23.69 -22.79 -7.42
C LYS A 417 24.52 -22.51 -6.18
N MET A 418 23.85 -22.14 -5.09
CA MET A 418 24.44 -21.76 -3.81
C MET A 418 23.89 -22.63 -2.68
N ASP A 419 24.74 -22.96 -1.71
CA ASP A 419 24.34 -23.70 -0.52
C ASP A 419 23.90 -22.71 0.57
N TRP A 420 22.58 -22.53 0.70
CA TRP A 420 22.00 -21.56 1.63
C TRP A 420 22.10 -21.98 3.10
N ASP A 421 22.18 -23.29 3.36
CA ASP A 421 22.01 -23.87 4.69
C ASP A 421 23.36 -24.21 5.37
N LYS A 422 24.48 -24.25 4.63
CA LYS A 422 25.84 -24.38 5.19
C LYS A 422 26.45 -23.07 5.73
N ALA A 423 25.90 -21.91 5.38
CA ALA A 423 26.47 -20.63 5.82
C ALA A 423 26.27 -20.43 7.33
N PRO A 424 27.32 -20.07 8.11
CA PRO A 424 27.17 -19.89 9.55
C PRO A 424 26.19 -18.76 9.89
N LYS A 425 25.58 -18.88 11.08
CA LYS A 425 24.81 -17.79 11.69
C LYS A 425 25.78 -16.84 12.38
N GLU A 426 26.31 -15.91 11.60
CA GLU A 426 27.13 -14.80 12.08
C GLU A 426 26.27 -13.85 12.94
N GLU A 427 26.84 -13.30 14.01
CA GLU A 427 26.18 -12.32 14.87
C GLU A 427 26.16 -10.93 14.23
N VAL A 428 25.40 -10.79 13.14
CA VAL A 428 25.22 -9.52 12.44
C VAL A 428 24.19 -8.67 13.19
N ASP A 429 24.67 -7.69 13.95
CA ASP A 429 23.81 -6.67 14.55
C ASP A 429 23.09 -5.85 13.46
N CYS A 430 21.81 -6.12 13.28
CA CYS A 430 20.93 -5.37 12.36
C CYS A 430 20.50 -4.00 12.89
N GLY A 431 20.90 -3.60 14.11
CA GLY A 431 20.71 -2.25 14.66
C GLY A 431 19.28 -1.89 15.05
N PHE A 432 18.46 -2.88 15.40
CA PHE A 432 17.06 -2.65 15.81
C PHE A 432 16.95 -2.13 17.24
N PHE A 433 16.12 -1.10 17.42
CA PHE A 433 15.73 -0.55 18.71
C PHE A 433 14.21 -0.29 18.75
N ASP A 434 13.61 -0.38 19.94
CA ASP A 434 12.22 0.02 20.14
C ASP A 434 12.11 1.55 20.08
N PHE A 435 11.11 2.04 19.36
CA PHE A 435 10.79 3.44 19.16
C PHE A 435 9.27 3.69 19.21
N SER A 436 8.53 2.75 19.82
CA SER A 436 7.08 2.82 20.03
C SER A 436 6.74 4.01 20.93
N GLY A 437 5.72 4.80 20.55
CA GLY A 437 5.28 5.98 21.29
C GLY A 437 6.25 7.19 21.25
N MET A 438 7.32 7.13 20.47
CA MET A 438 8.30 8.21 20.32
C MET A 438 7.96 9.14 19.13
N ALA A 439 8.63 10.28 19.05
CA ALA A 439 8.52 11.21 17.92
C ALA A 439 9.27 10.64 16.70
N TYR A 440 8.56 9.95 15.80
CA TYR A 440 9.15 9.24 14.64
C TYR A 440 10.03 10.15 13.75
N MET A 441 9.74 11.46 13.71
CA MET A 441 10.53 12.43 12.96
C MET A 441 12.00 12.54 13.42
N ASP A 442 12.32 12.21 14.69
CA ASP A 442 13.71 12.19 15.20
C ASP A 442 14.57 11.09 14.53
N VAL A 443 13.93 10.14 13.86
CA VAL A 443 14.54 9.11 13.02
C VAL A 443 14.27 9.40 11.54
N ALA A 444 13.00 9.65 11.16
CA ALA A 444 12.58 9.87 9.77
C ALA A 444 13.26 11.07 9.09
N ALA A 445 13.46 12.19 9.80
CA ALA A 445 14.13 13.35 9.23
C ALA A 445 15.57 13.07 8.77
N LYS A 446 16.26 12.08 9.38
CA LYS A 446 17.62 11.69 8.96
C LYS A 446 17.63 11.03 7.58
N GLY A 447 16.54 10.40 7.14
CA GLY A 447 16.39 9.86 5.79
C GLY A 447 16.13 10.91 4.71
N CYS A 448 15.92 12.17 5.09
CA CYS A 448 15.58 13.25 4.16
C CYS A 448 16.81 14.03 3.65
N PRO A 449 16.71 14.74 2.50
CA PRO A 449 17.79 15.58 1.97
C PRO A 449 18.29 16.68 2.95
N PRO A 450 19.53 17.19 2.81
CA PRO A 450 20.13 18.18 3.73
C PRO A 450 19.48 19.58 3.66
N ASP A 451 18.65 19.80 2.65
CA ASP A 451 17.93 21.01 2.27
C ASP A 451 16.40 20.87 2.41
N SER A 452 15.92 19.70 2.82
CA SER A 452 14.50 19.41 3.05
C SER A 452 13.93 20.11 4.29
N TYR A 453 12.62 20.38 4.30
CA TYR A 453 11.92 20.99 5.44
C TYR A 453 12.03 20.14 6.71
N ALA A 454 12.04 18.81 6.58
CA ALA A 454 12.27 17.90 7.72
C ALA A 454 13.64 18.07 8.41
N ARG A 455 14.67 18.54 7.69
CA ARG A 455 15.98 18.89 8.27
C ARG A 455 16.21 20.40 8.44
N ARG A 456 15.24 21.22 8.02
CA ARG A 456 15.26 22.69 8.07
C ARG A 456 13.88 23.27 8.41
N PRO A 457 13.39 23.08 9.66
CA PRO A 457 12.06 23.56 10.07
C PRO A 457 11.94 25.09 10.11
N GLU A 458 13.03 25.83 9.90
CA GLU A 458 13.05 27.30 9.76
C GLU A 458 12.57 27.81 8.39
N LEU A 459 12.33 26.93 7.41
CA LEU A 459 11.76 27.33 6.12
C LEU A 459 10.27 27.72 6.25
N ASP A 460 9.81 28.67 5.44
CA ASP A 460 8.40 29.08 5.44
C ASP A 460 7.45 27.93 5.06
N ILE A 461 6.55 27.59 5.98
CA ILE A 461 5.52 26.57 5.80
C ILE A 461 4.64 26.86 4.58
N LYS A 462 4.29 28.12 4.28
CA LYS A 462 3.44 28.46 3.12
C LYS A 462 4.17 28.21 1.80
N ARG A 463 5.47 28.54 1.73
CA ARG A 463 6.33 28.16 0.62
C ARG A 463 6.39 26.64 0.44
N THR A 464 6.53 25.88 1.52
CA THR A 464 6.54 24.41 1.48
C THR A 464 5.19 23.86 0.99
N GLU A 465 4.06 24.36 1.51
CA GLU A 465 2.71 24.00 1.06
C GLU A 465 2.49 24.30 -0.42
N SER A 466 2.96 25.44 -0.92
CA SER A 466 2.81 25.82 -2.34
C SER A 466 3.44 24.82 -3.32
N THR A 467 4.32 23.93 -2.84
CA THR A 467 4.92 22.85 -3.65
C THR A 467 3.98 21.68 -3.93
N TYR A 468 2.88 21.55 -3.17
CA TYR A 468 1.97 20.40 -3.25
C TYR A 468 0.48 20.75 -3.17
N LYS A 469 0.10 21.85 -2.51
CA LYS A 469 -1.25 22.44 -2.51
C LYS A 469 -1.40 23.52 -3.58
N ASP A 470 -2.63 23.83 -3.94
CA ASP A 470 -2.99 25.10 -4.58
C ASP A 470 -2.96 26.24 -3.54
N PRO A 471 -2.28 27.38 -3.81
CA PRO A 471 -2.18 28.48 -2.84
C PRO A 471 -3.48 29.25 -2.57
N ILE A 472 -4.52 29.10 -3.40
CA ILE A 472 -5.79 29.84 -3.28
C ILE A 472 -6.87 28.92 -2.70
N SER A 473 -7.02 27.70 -3.23
CA SER A 473 -8.10 26.78 -2.83
C SER A 473 -7.67 25.68 -1.86
N GLY A 474 -6.37 25.51 -1.59
CA GLY A 474 -5.84 24.53 -0.64
C GLY A 474 -5.88 23.06 -1.10
N PHE A 475 -6.43 22.75 -2.28
CA PHE A 475 -6.51 21.39 -2.83
C PHE A 475 -5.12 20.82 -3.19
N ILE A 476 -4.95 19.50 -3.06
CA ILE A 476 -3.71 18.81 -3.43
C ILE A 476 -3.54 18.73 -4.95
N ARG A 477 -2.39 19.20 -5.44
CA ARG A 477 -1.95 19.18 -6.84
C ARG A 477 -0.87 18.13 -7.12
N ASP A 478 -0.06 17.82 -6.11
CA ASP A 478 0.96 16.75 -6.13
C ASP A 478 0.72 15.81 -4.95
N PHE A 479 0.08 14.66 -5.21
CA PHE A 479 -0.25 13.72 -4.15
C PHE A 479 0.99 13.06 -3.52
N ASN A 480 2.05 12.82 -4.32
CA ASN A 480 3.30 12.25 -3.81
C ASN A 480 3.98 13.17 -2.78
N ARG A 481 3.96 14.49 -3.00
CA ARG A 481 4.46 15.46 -2.02
C ARG A 481 3.55 15.63 -0.81
N SER A 482 2.22 15.49 -0.96
CA SER A 482 1.30 15.54 0.18
C SER A 482 1.47 14.38 1.18
N ALA A 483 2.20 13.32 0.81
CA ALA A 483 2.57 12.19 1.64
C ALA A 483 4.09 12.12 1.97
N ASP A 484 4.89 13.06 1.48
CA ASP A 484 6.36 13.08 1.67
C ASP A 484 6.74 13.70 3.03
N LEU A 485 7.21 12.89 3.98
CA LEU A 485 7.64 13.38 5.30
C LEU A 485 8.81 14.37 5.24
N CYS A 486 9.58 14.43 4.16
CA CYS A 486 10.61 15.45 3.96
C CYS A 486 10.03 16.84 3.63
N THR A 487 8.77 16.87 3.16
CA THR A 487 7.99 18.07 2.82
C THR A 487 6.91 18.38 3.87
N ILE A 488 6.19 17.38 4.39
CA ILE A 488 5.06 17.56 5.33
C ILE A 488 5.32 17.08 6.76
N GLY A 489 6.42 16.36 7.01
CA GLY A 489 6.71 15.69 8.28
C GLY A 489 6.69 16.61 9.51
N PRO A 490 7.37 17.77 9.53
CA PRO A 490 7.31 18.71 10.65
C PRO A 490 5.89 19.18 10.98
N THR A 491 5.07 19.43 9.96
CA THR A 491 3.68 19.87 10.09
C THR A 491 2.78 18.75 10.67
N LEU A 492 2.98 17.50 10.25
CA LEU A 492 2.20 16.36 10.74
C LEU A 492 2.76 15.68 12.00
N ALA A 493 3.96 16.04 12.45
CA ALA A 493 4.70 15.37 13.52
C ALA A 493 3.88 15.16 14.80
N LYS A 494 2.90 16.04 15.09
CA LYS A 494 1.98 15.96 16.24
C LYS A 494 0.50 15.84 15.84
N LEU A 495 0.20 15.45 14.61
CA LEU A 495 -1.16 15.38 14.03
C LEU A 495 -1.49 14.03 13.34
N HIS A 496 -0.49 13.16 13.16
CA HIS A 496 -0.65 11.80 12.65
C HIS A 496 -0.03 10.80 13.63
N GLY A 497 -0.80 9.85 14.14
CA GLY A 497 -0.43 9.03 15.30
C GLY A 497 0.77 8.11 15.10
N PHE A 498 1.04 7.66 13.88
CA PHE A 498 2.31 6.98 13.56
C PHE A 498 3.55 7.85 13.90
N LEU A 499 3.44 9.18 13.82
CA LEU A 499 4.57 10.09 13.99
C LEU A 499 4.84 10.51 15.45
N PHE A 500 3.93 10.24 16.41
CA PHE A 500 4.11 10.60 17.83
C PHE A 500 3.55 9.59 18.85
N SER A 501 2.83 8.57 18.42
CA SER A 501 2.12 7.62 19.30
C SER A 501 1.97 6.25 18.63
N SER A 502 3.00 5.79 17.91
CA SER A 502 3.00 4.45 17.30
C SER A 502 2.93 3.36 18.38
N SER A 503 2.35 2.21 18.03
CA SER A 503 2.03 1.14 18.98
C SER A 503 3.14 0.09 19.12
N THR A 504 3.87 -0.15 18.05
CA THR A 504 4.76 -1.32 17.88
C THR A 504 5.98 -1.01 17.01
N THR A 505 6.36 0.26 16.85
CA THR A 505 7.50 0.65 16.00
C THR A 505 8.84 0.22 16.59
N VAL A 506 9.40 -0.87 16.05
CA VAL A 506 10.81 -1.25 16.24
C VAL A 506 11.58 -0.88 14.97
N THR A 507 12.56 0.01 15.04
CA THR A 507 13.23 0.56 13.85
C THR A 507 14.75 0.37 13.86
N THR A 508 15.38 0.51 12.69
CA THR A 508 16.84 0.48 12.51
C THR A 508 17.29 1.61 11.58
N GLN A 509 18.49 2.11 11.82
CA GLN A 509 19.17 3.07 10.93
C GLN A 509 20.15 2.39 9.95
N LYS A 510 20.26 1.04 9.97
CA LYS A 510 21.10 0.26 9.05
C LYS A 510 20.27 -0.22 7.85
N LEU A 511 20.91 -0.43 6.69
CA LEU A 511 20.24 -0.92 5.47
C LEU A 511 20.00 -2.43 5.55
N VAL A 512 18.87 -2.83 6.14
CA VAL A 512 18.49 -4.23 6.39
C VAL A 512 17.40 -4.68 5.39
N PRO A 513 17.51 -5.88 4.77
CA PRO A 513 16.60 -6.36 3.72
C PRO A 513 15.27 -6.89 4.27
N ILE A 514 14.44 -6.02 4.86
CA ILE A 514 13.09 -6.35 5.32
C ILE A 514 12.04 -6.04 4.25
N PHE A 515 11.09 -6.95 4.07
CA PHE A 515 9.89 -6.78 3.23
C PHE A 515 8.71 -6.26 4.08
N GLY A 516 8.03 -5.21 3.62
CA GLY A 516 6.91 -4.56 4.33
C GLY A 516 5.65 -4.39 3.48
N GLU A 517 4.48 -4.42 4.13
CA GLU A 517 3.15 -4.27 3.48
C GLU A 517 2.87 -2.83 3.00
N CYS A 518 3.45 -1.85 3.70
CA CYS A 518 3.43 -0.42 3.37
C CYS A 518 4.65 0.24 4.01
N LYS A 519 4.94 1.49 3.66
CA LYS A 519 6.00 2.29 4.31
C LYS A 519 5.85 3.79 4.07
N VAL A 520 6.46 4.66 4.87
CA VAL A 520 6.56 6.11 4.52
C VAL A 520 7.72 6.34 3.55
N ASN A 521 7.75 7.49 2.86
CA ASN A 521 8.66 7.72 1.73
C ASN A 521 10.17 7.67 2.06
N VAL A 522 10.55 7.86 3.32
CA VAL A 522 11.95 7.76 3.81
C VAL A 522 12.39 6.33 4.15
N ASN A 523 11.46 5.37 4.18
CA ASN A 523 11.79 4.00 4.57
C ASN A 523 12.49 3.21 3.46
N ASN A 524 13.39 2.31 3.87
CA ASN A 524 14.11 1.40 2.99
C ASN A 524 13.60 -0.05 3.05
N ASP A 525 12.48 -0.29 3.73
CA ASP A 525 11.69 -1.52 3.62
C ASP A 525 11.36 -1.81 2.14
N ILE A 526 11.40 -3.07 1.73
CA ILE A 526 11.13 -3.54 0.37
C ILE A 526 9.62 -3.77 0.24
N LEU A 527 8.95 -2.98 -0.60
CA LEU A 527 7.49 -2.90 -0.62
C LEU A 527 6.84 -4.05 -1.42
N PHE A 528 6.05 -4.88 -0.73
CA PHE A 528 5.27 -5.96 -1.33
C PHE A 528 3.76 -5.71 -1.19
N PRO A 529 2.89 -6.33 -2.02
CA PRO A 529 1.45 -6.15 -1.92
C PRO A 529 0.93 -6.74 -0.62
N ALA A 530 0.31 -5.92 0.23
CA ALA A 530 -0.13 -6.30 1.56
C ALA A 530 -0.95 -7.60 1.58
N ASN A 531 -0.77 -8.42 2.62
CA ASN A 531 -1.44 -9.72 2.75
C ASN A 531 -2.97 -9.58 2.74
N LYS A 532 -3.51 -8.46 3.25
CA LYS A 532 -4.96 -8.16 3.21
C LYS A 532 -5.53 -7.90 1.81
N TYR A 533 -4.70 -7.77 0.78
CA TYR A 533 -5.14 -7.72 -0.61
C TYR A 533 -5.19 -9.09 -1.30
N TYR A 534 -4.76 -10.15 -0.60
CA TYR A 534 -4.74 -11.55 -1.08
C TYR A 534 -5.49 -12.52 -0.13
N ASP A 535 -5.71 -12.13 1.13
CA ASP A 535 -6.53 -12.80 2.13
C ASP A 535 -8.03 -12.70 1.81
N LEU A 536 -8.48 -13.51 0.84
CA LEU A 536 -9.88 -13.55 0.38
C LEU A 536 -10.86 -14.13 1.42
N ALA A 537 -10.40 -14.50 2.62
CA ALA A 537 -11.28 -14.97 3.70
C ALA A 537 -11.74 -13.82 4.61
N ASP A 538 -11.05 -12.67 4.61
CA ASP A 538 -11.36 -11.55 5.52
C ASP A 538 -12.41 -10.59 4.94
N THR A 539 -13.68 -10.90 5.20
CA THR A 539 -14.86 -10.12 4.78
C THR A 539 -14.94 -8.70 5.35
N ARG A 540 -14.00 -8.29 6.21
CA ARG A 540 -13.85 -6.89 6.68
C ARG A 540 -13.14 -6.00 5.65
N TYR A 541 -12.47 -6.58 4.67
CA TYR A 541 -11.66 -5.88 3.66
C TYR A 541 -11.96 -6.33 2.21
N LEU A 542 -12.53 -7.53 2.04
CA LEU A 542 -12.96 -8.02 0.73
C LEU A 542 -14.10 -7.17 0.13
N TYR A 543 -14.02 -6.89 -1.17
CA TYR A 543 -15.12 -6.29 -1.94
C TYR A 543 -16.25 -7.31 -2.15
N ASP A 544 -17.48 -6.96 -1.73
CA ASP A 544 -18.72 -7.69 -1.92
C ASP A 544 -19.73 -6.73 -2.56
N ASP A 545 -20.13 -7.03 -3.79
CA ASP A 545 -20.97 -6.18 -4.65
C ASP A 545 -22.47 -6.28 -4.35
N SER A 546 -22.90 -7.20 -3.48
CA SER A 546 -24.32 -7.47 -3.21
C SER A 546 -25.09 -6.30 -2.55
N ASN A 547 -24.40 -5.22 -2.18
CA ASN A 547 -24.96 -3.97 -1.69
C ASN A 547 -24.39 -2.72 -2.43
N ASP A 548 -23.59 -2.90 -3.49
CA ASP A 548 -23.01 -1.81 -4.29
C ASP A 548 -23.98 -1.36 -5.40
N VAL A 549 -24.99 -0.56 -5.00
CA VAL A 549 -26.04 -0.09 -5.91
C VAL A 549 -25.52 0.90 -6.96
N PRO A 550 -26.18 1.06 -8.13
CA PRO A 550 -25.82 2.06 -9.13
C PRO A 550 -25.75 3.48 -8.57
N TRP A 551 -24.88 4.34 -9.12
CA TRP A 551 -24.61 5.69 -8.60
C TRP A 551 -25.85 6.55 -8.27
N HIS A 552 -26.91 6.43 -9.07
CA HIS A 552 -28.15 7.21 -8.91
C HIS A 552 -29.06 6.70 -7.77
N GLU A 553 -28.81 5.49 -7.26
CA GLU A 553 -29.50 4.89 -6.10
C GLU A 553 -28.70 5.05 -4.80
N LYS A 554 -27.43 5.51 -4.87
CA LYS A 554 -26.55 5.67 -3.70
C LYS A 554 -26.99 6.85 -2.83
N VAL A 555 -26.86 6.64 -1.51
CA VAL A 555 -27.05 7.67 -0.48
C VAL A 555 -26.05 8.80 -0.69
N ASP A 556 -26.59 10.02 -0.77
CA ASP A 556 -25.87 11.25 -1.12
C ASP A 556 -25.14 11.88 0.08
N GLN A 557 -24.31 11.06 0.72
CA GLN A 557 -23.55 11.34 1.94
C GLN A 557 -22.13 10.76 1.86
N MET A 558 -21.23 11.36 2.64
CA MET A 558 -19.90 10.83 2.93
C MET A 558 -19.97 9.91 4.16
N VAL A 559 -19.55 8.65 4.03
CA VAL A 559 -19.59 7.67 5.12
C VAL A 559 -18.20 7.32 5.64
N TRP A 560 -18.08 7.17 6.95
CA TRP A 560 -16.94 6.51 7.56
C TRP A 560 -17.36 5.73 8.82
N ARG A 561 -16.87 4.49 8.89
CA ARG A 561 -16.87 3.66 10.09
C ARG A 561 -15.53 2.97 10.24
N GLY A 562 -15.07 2.89 11.48
CA GLY A 562 -13.85 2.21 11.84
C GLY A 562 -13.58 2.31 13.34
N VAL A 563 -12.52 1.64 13.78
CA VAL A 563 -12.03 1.68 15.16
C VAL A 563 -11.03 2.81 15.34
N THR A 564 -10.77 3.18 16.60
CA THR A 564 -9.76 4.17 17.03
C THR A 564 -8.31 3.68 16.88
N SER A 565 -7.97 3.00 15.78
CA SER A 565 -6.57 2.83 15.37
C SER A 565 -6.03 4.16 14.83
N GLY A 566 -4.72 4.24 14.63
CA GLY A 566 -4.05 5.50 14.25
C GLY A 566 -2.83 5.78 15.10
N GLY A 567 -2.86 5.30 16.35
CA GLY A 567 -1.83 5.41 17.36
C GLY A 567 -2.40 5.00 18.73
N VAL A 568 -1.56 4.99 19.76
CA VAL A 568 -1.97 4.74 21.15
C VAL A 568 -2.70 5.96 21.70
N GLN A 569 -3.83 5.73 22.39
CA GLN A 569 -4.63 6.81 22.97
C GLN A 569 -4.26 7.07 24.43
N ASN A 570 -4.06 8.34 24.79
CA ASN A 570 -3.93 8.79 26.18
C ASN A 570 -4.66 10.13 26.39
N ALA A 571 -4.92 10.49 27.65
CA ALA A 571 -5.73 11.65 28.02
C ALA A 571 -5.18 13.01 27.54
N ALA A 572 -3.87 13.11 27.26
CA ALA A 572 -3.23 14.35 26.83
C ALA A 572 -3.23 14.54 25.30
N THR A 573 -3.25 13.46 24.50
CA THR A 573 -2.98 13.52 23.05
C THR A 573 -4.02 12.84 22.16
N TYR A 574 -5.10 12.27 22.71
CA TYR A 574 -6.11 11.58 21.89
C TYR A 574 -6.72 12.46 20.78
N MET A 575 -6.91 13.76 21.02
CA MET A 575 -7.40 14.72 20.00
C MET A 575 -6.40 15.05 18.90
N ASN A 576 -5.13 14.67 19.04
CA ASN A 576 -4.11 14.85 18.00
C ASN A 576 -4.15 13.74 16.94
N LEU A 577 -4.76 12.59 17.25
CA LEU A 577 -4.82 11.44 16.35
C LEU A 577 -5.71 11.74 15.13
N GLN A 578 -5.23 11.37 13.95
CA GLN A 578 -5.82 11.76 12.67
C GLN A 578 -7.28 11.32 12.51
N ARG A 579 -7.67 10.15 13.04
CA ARG A 579 -9.08 9.70 13.03
C ARG A 579 -9.96 10.41 14.05
N HIS A 580 -9.41 10.83 15.18
CA HIS A 580 -10.16 11.56 16.21
C HIS A 580 -10.46 12.98 15.74
N ARG A 581 -9.50 13.62 15.08
CA ARG A 581 -9.69 14.88 14.35
C ARG A 581 -10.78 14.73 13.30
N PHE A 582 -10.68 13.72 12.42
CA PHE A 582 -11.68 13.44 11.38
C PHE A 582 -13.11 13.28 11.93
N VAL A 583 -13.30 12.45 12.96
CA VAL A 583 -14.61 12.24 13.60
C VAL A 583 -15.12 13.51 14.33
N ALA A 584 -14.24 14.33 14.88
CA ALA A 584 -14.64 15.57 15.57
C ALA A 584 -15.09 16.66 14.59
N MET A 585 -14.37 16.88 13.49
CA MET A 585 -14.68 17.92 12.49
C MET A 585 -15.87 17.57 11.58
N THR A 586 -16.34 16.32 11.61
CA THR A 586 -17.54 15.87 10.88
C THR A 586 -18.76 15.75 11.80
N ASN A 587 -18.59 15.95 13.11
CA ASN A 587 -19.68 15.90 14.06
C ASN A 587 -20.34 17.28 14.22
N ALA A 588 -21.52 17.47 13.64
CA ALA A 588 -22.33 18.70 13.76
C ALA A 588 -22.46 19.22 15.21
N THR A 589 -22.61 18.32 16.20
CA THR A 589 -22.72 18.72 17.63
C THR A 589 -21.41 19.23 18.25
N LYS A 590 -20.28 19.15 17.53
CA LYS A 590 -18.97 19.71 17.89
C LYS A 590 -18.58 20.90 17.00
N LEU A 591 -19.17 21.00 15.82
CA LEU A 591 -19.05 22.16 14.92
C LEU A 591 -19.91 23.31 15.45
N GLY A 592 -19.30 24.18 16.25
CA GLY A 592 -19.95 25.38 16.76
C GLY A 592 -20.18 26.44 15.67
N ASN A 593 -21.02 27.43 15.97
CA ASN A 593 -21.30 28.52 15.03
C ASN A 593 -20.05 29.32 14.64
N ASP A 594 -19.03 29.40 15.50
CA ASP A 594 -17.78 30.11 15.18
C ASP A 594 -16.78 29.26 14.36
N THR A 595 -17.10 28.00 14.05
CA THR A 595 -16.22 27.11 13.28
C THR A 595 -16.40 27.32 11.78
N THR A 596 -15.42 27.97 11.13
CA THR A 596 -15.37 28.18 9.68
C THR A 596 -14.34 27.30 8.97
N TYR A 597 -14.64 26.87 7.75
CA TYR A 597 -13.67 26.35 6.77
C TYR A 597 -13.66 27.25 5.53
N THR A 598 -12.59 27.17 4.72
CA THR A 598 -12.56 27.82 3.40
C THR A 598 -13.18 26.89 2.37
N ILE A 599 -14.06 27.43 1.52
CA ILE A 599 -14.59 26.77 0.32
C ILE A 599 -14.37 27.66 -0.90
N MET A 600 -14.62 27.12 -2.10
CA MET A 600 -14.63 27.89 -3.34
C MET A 600 -16.07 28.16 -3.75
N GLU A 601 -16.58 29.37 -3.53
CA GLU A 601 -17.92 29.79 -3.98
C GLU A 601 -17.90 30.29 -5.42
N ALA A 602 -19.04 30.22 -6.11
CA ALA A 602 -19.22 30.83 -7.43
C ALA A 602 -19.24 32.36 -7.31
N ALA A 603 -18.40 33.04 -8.09
CA ALA A 603 -18.20 34.49 -8.04
C ALA A 603 -19.37 35.32 -8.60
N SER A 604 -20.29 34.68 -9.35
CA SER A 604 -21.60 35.24 -9.70
C SER A 604 -22.70 34.33 -9.15
N ALA A 605 -23.86 34.92 -8.81
CA ALA A 605 -24.95 34.15 -8.21
C ALA A 605 -25.47 33.03 -9.13
N ASP A 606 -25.39 33.18 -10.45
CA ASP A 606 -25.76 32.16 -11.44
C ASP A 606 -24.59 31.28 -11.92
N ASN A 607 -23.36 31.53 -11.45
CA ASN A 607 -22.11 30.98 -11.97
C ASN A 607 -21.92 31.14 -13.50
N ALA A 608 -22.50 32.18 -14.11
CA ALA A 608 -22.49 32.36 -15.57
C ALA A 608 -21.08 32.45 -16.19
N ASP A 609 -20.10 32.97 -15.44
CA ASP A 609 -18.70 33.07 -15.86
C ASP A 609 -17.85 31.83 -15.53
N GLY A 610 -18.40 30.88 -14.76
CA GLY A 610 -17.68 29.70 -14.25
C GLY A 610 -16.53 30.00 -13.28
N VAL A 611 -16.44 31.22 -12.73
CA VAL A 611 -15.34 31.69 -11.88
C VAL A 611 -15.66 31.48 -10.41
N TYR A 612 -14.64 31.14 -9.59
CA TYR A 612 -14.80 30.89 -8.16
C TYR A 612 -13.86 31.72 -7.30
N THR A 613 -14.29 32.02 -6.06
CA THR A 613 -13.54 32.77 -5.06
C THR A 613 -13.52 32.07 -3.70
N PRO A 614 -12.47 32.22 -2.88
CA PRO A 614 -12.45 31.69 -1.52
C PRO A 614 -13.49 32.36 -0.62
N ALA A 615 -14.32 31.56 0.06
CA ALA A 615 -15.34 32.00 1.00
C ALA A 615 -15.24 31.26 2.34
N TYR A 616 -15.72 31.88 3.42
CA TYR A 616 -15.86 31.22 4.72
C TYR A 616 -17.20 30.50 4.82
N PHE A 617 -17.18 29.29 5.36
CA PHE A 617 -18.33 28.39 5.44
C PHE A 617 -18.44 27.74 6.81
N HIS A 618 -19.64 27.76 7.40
CA HIS A 618 -19.96 27.16 8.69
C HIS A 618 -20.62 25.78 8.48
N PRO A 619 -19.87 24.67 8.61
CA PRO A 619 -20.30 23.39 8.05
C PRO A 619 -21.34 22.62 8.89
N SER A 620 -21.73 23.09 10.07
CA SER A 620 -22.47 22.28 11.06
C SER A 620 -23.77 21.67 10.50
N ALA A 621 -24.64 22.50 9.91
CA ALA A 621 -25.90 22.06 9.30
C ALA A 621 -25.71 21.20 8.04
N PHE A 622 -24.63 21.43 7.29
CA PHE A 622 -24.26 20.58 6.16
C PHE A 622 -23.79 19.20 6.64
N ALA A 623 -22.90 19.16 7.64
CA ALA A 623 -22.35 17.93 8.21
C ALA A 623 -23.42 17.00 8.78
N GLU A 624 -24.44 17.57 9.46
CA GLU A 624 -25.58 16.82 10.01
C GLU A 624 -26.35 16.02 8.95
N VAL A 625 -26.50 16.56 7.74
CA VAL A 625 -27.26 15.96 6.63
C VAL A 625 -26.37 15.19 5.65
N ARG A 626 -25.10 15.59 5.50
CA ARG A 626 -24.18 15.11 4.46
C ARG A 626 -23.12 14.13 4.91
N THR A 627 -22.93 13.93 6.21
CA THR A 627 -21.88 13.04 6.72
C THR A 627 -22.42 12.00 7.70
N ASP A 628 -22.03 10.74 7.52
CA ASP A 628 -22.24 9.68 8.50
C ASP A 628 -20.89 9.10 8.93
N VAL A 629 -20.22 9.82 9.84
CA VAL A 629 -18.90 9.50 10.37
C VAL A 629 -19.00 9.15 11.85
N ALA A 630 -18.50 7.98 12.25
CA ALA A 630 -18.40 7.59 13.67
C ALA A 630 -17.39 6.47 13.90
N PHE A 631 -16.86 6.40 15.13
CA PHE A 631 -16.17 5.20 15.59
C PHE A 631 -17.18 4.06 15.84
N SER A 632 -16.79 2.83 15.49
CA SER A 632 -17.53 1.62 15.86
C SER A 632 -17.12 1.09 17.24
N GLU A 633 -15.86 1.29 17.62
CA GLU A 633 -15.25 0.77 18.84
C GLU A 633 -14.06 1.65 19.27
N ILE A 634 -13.76 1.68 20.57
CA ILE A 634 -12.66 2.44 21.17
C ILE A 634 -11.66 1.45 21.77
N LEU A 635 -10.43 1.43 21.24
CA LEU A 635 -9.39 0.43 21.46
C LEU A 635 -7.99 1.10 21.57
N TRP A 636 -6.98 0.35 22.04
CA TRP A 636 -5.57 0.80 22.16
C TRP A 636 -5.35 2.05 23.04
N CYS A 637 -6.04 2.13 24.18
CA CYS A 637 -5.88 3.21 25.15
C CYS A 637 -4.95 2.83 26.30
N VAL A 638 -4.17 3.78 26.80
CA VAL A 638 -3.27 3.64 27.95
C VAL A 638 -3.61 4.69 29.02
N PRO A 639 -3.82 4.30 30.30
CA PRO A 639 -3.80 2.92 30.83
C PRO A 639 -5.07 2.10 30.49
N ASN A 640 -6.18 2.77 30.19
CA ASN A 640 -7.45 2.18 29.77
C ASN A 640 -8.25 3.19 28.92
N CYS A 641 -9.43 2.82 28.40
CA CYS A 641 -10.27 3.70 27.58
C CYS A 641 -11.32 4.51 28.37
N GLU A 642 -11.36 4.42 29.71
CA GLU A 642 -12.41 5.05 30.52
C GLU A 642 -12.39 6.57 30.41
N PHE A 643 -11.19 7.17 30.23
CA PHE A 643 -11.02 8.61 30.05
C PHE A 643 -11.65 9.17 28.76
N LEU A 644 -12.20 8.32 27.89
CA LEU A 644 -12.85 8.70 26.62
C LEU A 644 -14.38 8.57 26.66
N ALA A 645 -14.94 7.91 27.68
CA ALA A 645 -16.36 7.55 27.73
C ALA A 645 -17.31 8.76 27.77
N ASP A 646 -16.81 9.92 28.21
CA ASP A 646 -17.51 11.21 28.23
C ASP A 646 -17.19 12.09 27.00
N LYS A 647 -16.19 11.72 26.19
CA LYS A 647 -15.63 12.55 25.10
C LYS A 647 -15.94 12.01 23.70
N LEU A 648 -16.09 10.70 23.55
CA LEU A 648 -16.32 10.02 22.28
C LEU A 648 -17.57 9.13 22.34
N SER A 649 -18.43 9.26 21.34
CA SER A 649 -19.60 8.39 21.13
C SER A 649 -19.35 7.41 19.99
N THR A 650 -19.60 6.12 20.20
CA THR A 650 -19.63 5.13 19.11
C THR A 650 -21.00 5.05 18.44
N ARG A 651 -21.04 4.55 17.20
CA ARG A 651 -22.25 4.04 16.54
C ARG A 651 -22.06 2.54 16.28
N PRO A 652 -23.13 1.75 16.08
CA PRO A 652 -22.99 0.37 15.62
C PRO A 652 -22.10 0.25 14.37
N GLY A 653 -21.31 -0.82 14.30
CA GLY A 653 -20.48 -1.12 13.15
C GLY A 653 -21.32 -1.31 11.89
N LEU A 654 -20.95 -0.64 10.81
CA LEU A 654 -21.54 -0.85 9.48
C LEU A 654 -20.87 -2.09 8.86
N PRO A 655 -21.61 -3.13 8.43
CA PRO A 655 -21.04 -4.24 7.69
C PRO A 655 -20.34 -3.70 6.44
N PHE A 656 -19.13 -4.19 6.13
CA PHE A 656 -18.25 -3.50 5.17
C PHE A 656 -18.92 -3.21 3.82
N LYS A 657 -19.68 -4.18 3.29
CA LYS A 657 -20.44 -4.03 2.04
C LYS A 657 -21.59 -3.02 2.06
N ASP A 658 -22.15 -2.70 3.22
CA ASP A 658 -23.16 -1.66 3.35
C ASP A 658 -22.54 -0.26 3.18
N THR A 659 -21.21 -0.11 3.23
CA THR A 659 -20.53 1.15 2.90
C THR A 659 -20.71 1.50 1.41
N PHE A 660 -20.86 0.51 0.52
CA PHE A 660 -21.02 0.75 -0.92
C PHE A 660 -22.42 1.31 -1.30
N LYS A 661 -23.33 1.45 -0.33
CA LYS A 661 -24.59 2.18 -0.50
C LYS A 661 -24.41 3.70 -0.56
N PHE A 662 -23.25 4.23 -0.19
CA PHE A 662 -22.98 5.66 -0.09
C PHE A 662 -22.13 6.16 -1.26
N LYS A 663 -22.34 7.40 -1.71
CA LYS A 663 -21.59 7.98 -2.85
C LYS A 663 -20.11 8.21 -2.57
N TYR A 664 -19.73 8.60 -1.34
CA TYR A 664 -18.37 9.05 -1.02
C TYR A 664 -17.77 8.23 0.14
N LEU A 665 -16.62 7.59 -0.11
CA LEU A 665 -15.93 6.69 0.84
C LEU A 665 -14.58 7.27 1.26
N VAL A 666 -14.37 7.48 2.56
CA VAL A 666 -13.13 8.07 3.07
C VAL A 666 -12.14 7.02 3.54
N ASP A 667 -10.92 7.09 3.02
CA ASP A 667 -9.76 6.31 3.44
C ASP A 667 -8.74 7.16 4.20
N ILE A 668 -8.44 6.72 5.43
CA ILE A 668 -7.57 7.37 6.42
C ILE A 668 -6.78 6.28 7.13
N ASP A 669 -5.48 6.52 7.30
CA ASP A 669 -4.52 5.62 7.94
C ASP A 669 -4.95 5.14 9.34
N GLY A 670 -4.60 3.89 9.64
CA GLY A 670 -4.64 3.30 10.98
C GLY A 670 -3.25 3.38 11.63
N HIS A 671 -2.82 2.31 12.30
CA HIS A 671 -1.42 2.17 12.75
C HIS A 671 -0.45 2.23 11.57
N SER A 672 -0.90 1.73 10.42
CA SER A 672 -0.30 1.97 9.11
C SER A 672 -1.40 2.09 8.03
N PHE A 673 -1.16 1.61 6.80
CA PHE A 673 -2.10 1.66 5.66
C PHE A 673 -3.49 1.06 5.96
N SER A 674 -4.46 1.33 5.09
CA SER A 674 -5.84 0.86 5.24
C SER A 674 -6.19 -0.21 4.21
N GLY A 675 -6.26 -1.48 4.65
CA GLY A 675 -6.64 -2.62 3.81
C GLY A 675 -8.04 -2.55 3.17
N ARG A 676 -8.85 -1.53 3.48
CA ARG A 676 -10.15 -1.26 2.82
C ARG A 676 -9.99 -0.66 1.42
N TRP A 677 -8.85 -0.04 1.12
CA TRP A 677 -8.65 0.81 -0.05
C TRP A 677 -8.88 0.09 -1.39
N HIS A 678 -8.33 -1.12 -1.52
CA HIS A 678 -8.55 -2.02 -2.68
C HIS A 678 -10.03 -2.29 -3.00
N ALA A 679 -10.92 -2.26 -2.01
CA ALA A 679 -12.34 -2.52 -2.20
C ALA A 679 -13.14 -1.24 -2.47
N PHE A 680 -12.76 -0.11 -1.89
CA PHE A 680 -13.33 1.20 -2.24
C PHE A 680 -13.13 1.49 -3.73
N LEU A 681 -11.89 1.31 -4.23
CA LEU A 681 -11.54 1.52 -5.63
C LEU A 681 -12.30 0.65 -6.64
N LYS A 682 -12.85 -0.49 -6.20
CA LYS A 682 -13.61 -1.45 -7.03
C LYS A 682 -15.12 -1.26 -6.98
N SER A 683 -15.60 -0.42 -6.06
CA SER A 683 -17.02 -0.10 -5.94
C SER A 683 -17.46 0.97 -6.94
N HIS A 684 -18.77 1.15 -7.11
CA HIS A 684 -19.33 2.28 -7.83
C HIS A 684 -19.26 3.61 -7.06
N SER A 685 -18.62 3.67 -5.88
CA SER A 685 -18.52 4.87 -5.04
C SER A 685 -17.20 5.62 -5.23
N MET A 686 -17.20 6.94 -5.03
CA MET A 686 -16.00 7.76 -5.17
C MET A 686 -15.12 7.66 -3.91
N GLY A 687 -13.85 7.29 -4.09
CA GLY A 687 -12.85 7.28 -3.02
C GLY A 687 -12.29 8.67 -2.73
N ILE A 688 -12.12 8.99 -1.45
CA ILE A 688 -11.38 10.16 -0.94
C ILE A 688 -10.26 9.62 -0.04
N LYS A 689 -8.98 9.91 -0.29
CA LYS A 689 -7.85 9.35 0.49
C LYS A 689 -6.96 10.44 1.09
N ALA A 690 -6.70 10.31 2.39
CA ALA A 690 -5.63 10.99 3.12
C ALA A 690 -4.71 9.92 3.74
N THR A 691 -3.42 9.96 3.39
CA THR A 691 -2.43 9.00 3.88
C THR A 691 -1.04 9.63 3.92
N ILE A 692 -0.12 9.01 4.67
CA ILE A 692 1.33 9.21 4.55
C ILE A 692 2.07 7.94 4.08
N PHE A 693 1.36 6.81 3.93
CA PHE A 693 1.97 5.54 3.55
C PHE A 693 1.94 5.33 2.03
N LYS A 694 3.02 4.73 1.52
CA LYS A 694 3.14 4.16 0.20
C LYS A 694 2.78 2.68 0.20
N GLU A 695 2.11 2.28 -0.87
CA GLU A 695 1.62 0.94 -1.13
C GLU A 695 2.07 0.46 -2.52
N TRP A 696 2.10 -0.86 -2.75
CA TRP A 696 2.62 -1.51 -3.97
C TRP A 696 1.98 -1.04 -5.31
N HIS A 697 0.86 -0.33 -5.24
CA HIS A 697 0.02 0.07 -6.35
C HIS A 697 0.09 1.54 -6.74
N ASP A 698 0.83 2.38 -6.01
CA ASP A 698 0.70 3.84 -6.15
C ASP A 698 1.17 4.36 -7.51
N GLN A 699 2.03 3.61 -8.20
CA GLN A 699 2.47 3.90 -9.58
C GLN A 699 1.40 3.59 -10.65
N ARG A 700 0.29 2.96 -10.24
CA ARG A 700 -0.85 2.59 -11.10
C ARG A 700 -2.06 3.49 -10.89
N LEU A 701 -2.15 4.17 -9.75
CA LEU A 701 -3.25 5.05 -9.40
C LEU A 701 -2.87 6.52 -9.65
N PHE A 702 -3.87 7.33 -9.96
CA PHE A 702 -3.71 8.75 -10.27
C PHE A 702 -4.79 9.54 -9.53
N GLU A 703 -4.36 10.53 -8.75
CA GLU A 703 -5.25 11.48 -8.08
C GLU A 703 -6.11 12.24 -9.10
N TRP A 704 -7.32 12.64 -8.70
CA TRP A 704 -8.36 13.28 -9.53
C TRP A 704 -8.90 12.44 -10.71
N VAL A 705 -8.19 11.41 -11.16
CA VAL A 705 -8.69 10.42 -12.13
C VAL A 705 -9.46 9.30 -11.44
N HIS A 706 -8.89 8.71 -10.40
CA HIS A 706 -9.40 7.52 -9.70
C HIS A 706 -9.86 7.79 -8.26
N PHE A 707 -9.43 8.89 -7.65
CA PHE A 707 -9.81 9.27 -6.28
C PHE A 707 -9.58 10.77 -6.05
N ALA A 708 -10.30 11.37 -5.10
CA ALA A 708 -9.98 12.70 -4.62
C ALA A 708 -8.88 12.60 -3.52
N PRO A 709 -7.73 13.28 -3.66
CA PRO A 709 -6.77 13.42 -2.58
C PRO A 709 -7.30 14.40 -1.52
N MET A 710 -6.94 14.19 -0.25
CA MET A 710 -7.29 15.04 0.88
C MET A 710 -6.09 15.20 1.81
N ASP A 711 -5.81 16.42 2.30
CA ASP A 711 -4.67 16.65 3.20
C ASP A 711 -4.89 15.93 4.55
N ASN A 712 -3.80 15.43 5.16
CA ASN A 712 -3.83 14.78 6.46
C ASN A 712 -4.24 15.74 7.62
N ARG A 713 -4.28 17.06 7.35
CA ARG A 713 -4.90 18.09 8.19
C ARG A 713 -6.41 18.22 8.01
N TYR A 714 -6.93 17.78 6.86
CA TYR A 714 -8.33 17.83 6.45
C TYR A 714 -8.91 19.26 6.36
N ASP A 715 -8.04 20.25 6.15
CA ASP A 715 -8.39 21.66 5.94
C ASP A 715 -9.11 21.90 4.60
N ASP A 716 -8.95 20.98 3.65
CA ASP A 716 -9.61 20.93 2.34
C ASP A 716 -10.94 20.14 2.33
N LEU A 717 -11.27 19.39 3.40
CA LEU A 717 -12.41 18.47 3.45
C LEU A 717 -13.74 19.10 3.02
N TYR A 718 -14.08 20.28 3.54
CA TYR A 718 -15.37 20.91 3.21
C TYR A 718 -15.39 21.56 1.83
N ALA A 719 -14.25 21.98 1.30
CA ALA A 719 -14.13 22.44 -0.08
C ALA A 719 -14.33 21.27 -1.08
N LEU A 720 -13.80 20.07 -0.76
CA LEU A 720 -14.07 18.85 -1.52
C LEU A 720 -15.57 18.50 -1.50
N LEU A 721 -16.19 18.46 -0.31
CA LEU A 721 -17.58 18.05 -0.17
C LEU A 721 -18.57 19.03 -0.81
N THR A 722 -18.37 20.34 -0.66
CA THR A 722 -19.25 21.36 -1.28
C THR A 722 -19.16 21.35 -2.80
N TYR A 723 -17.98 21.11 -3.39
CA TYR A 723 -17.82 20.94 -4.84
C TYR A 723 -18.64 19.75 -5.37
N PHE A 724 -18.45 18.55 -4.82
CA PHE A 724 -19.12 17.35 -5.36
C PHE A 724 -20.62 17.27 -5.03
N MET A 725 -21.03 17.67 -3.81
CA MET A 725 -22.43 17.60 -3.37
C MET A 725 -23.27 18.83 -3.71
N GLY A 726 -22.62 19.97 -4.01
CA GLY A 726 -23.24 21.29 -4.14
C GLY A 726 -23.55 21.95 -2.80
N LEU A 727 -23.63 23.29 -2.81
CA LEU A 727 -24.08 24.14 -1.71
C LEU A 727 -25.12 25.13 -2.25
N GLU A 728 -26.37 24.97 -1.85
CA GLU A 728 -27.49 25.78 -2.34
C GLU A 728 -27.48 27.22 -1.79
N LYS A 729 -28.05 28.15 -2.55
CA LYS A 729 -28.18 29.57 -2.14
C LYS A 729 -28.97 29.71 -0.85
N GLY A 730 -28.41 30.43 0.10
CA GLY A 730 -29.05 30.62 1.41
C GLY A 730 -29.11 29.36 2.26
N ALA A 731 -28.27 28.36 1.99
CA ALA A 731 -28.05 27.24 2.91
C ALA A 731 -27.59 27.73 4.28
N THR A 732 -28.08 27.11 5.35
CA THR A 732 -27.72 27.46 6.72
C THR A 732 -26.20 27.38 6.92
N GLY A 733 -25.58 28.52 7.25
CA GLY A 733 -24.14 28.62 7.46
C GLY A 733 -23.28 28.91 6.20
N SER A 734 -23.89 29.23 5.04
CA SER A 734 -23.13 29.67 3.86
C SER A 734 -22.99 31.19 3.72
N ASP A 735 -23.65 31.99 4.56
CA ASP A 735 -23.70 33.48 4.48
C ASP A 735 -24.11 34.04 3.09
N GLY A 736 -24.77 33.20 2.28
CA GLY A 736 -25.18 33.51 0.90
C GLY A 736 -24.38 32.75 -0.17
N ALA A 737 -23.21 32.19 0.20
CA ALA A 737 -22.34 31.46 -0.70
C ALA A 737 -23.06 30.29 -1.40
N TYR A 738 -22.66 30.07 -2.65
CA TYR A 738 -23.25 29.12 -3.59
C TYR A 738 -22.15 28.31 -4.25
N VAL A 739 -22.31 26.99 -4.32
CA VAL A 739 -21.41 26.08 -5.03
C VAL A 739 -22.25 25.16 -5.93
N PRO A 740 -22.11 25.22 -7.27
CA PRO A 740 -22.73 24.26 -8.18
C PRO A 740 -22.36 22.81 -7.84
N ARG A 741 -23.21 21.87 -8.24
CA ARG A 741 -23.10 20.45 -7.86
C ARG A 741 -22.40 19.63 -8.94
N HIS A 742 -21.22 19.08 -8.62
CA HIS A 742 -20.38 18.32 -9.57
C HIS A 742 -20.57 16.79 -9.47
N ASP A 743 -21.82 16.34 -9.33
CA ASP A 743 -22.18 14.91 -9.13
C ASP A 743 -21.72 14.01 -10.29
N THR A 744 -21.77 14.53 -11.51
CA THR A 744 -21.35 13.81 -12.71
C THR A 744 -19.83 13.58 -12.72
N GLU A 745 -19.02 14.51 -12.22
CA GLU A 745 -17.58 14.29 -12.11
C GLU A 745 -17.24 13.34 -10.94
N ALA A 746 -17.97 13.43 -9.82
CA ALA A 746 -17.84 12.43 -8.75
C ALA A 746 -18.15 11.00 -9.26
N LYS A 747 -19.19 10.84 -10.08
CA LYS A 747 -19.50 9.59 -10.76
C LYS A 747 -18.36 9.16 -11.71
N ARG A 748 -17.86 10.05 -12.56
CA ARG A 748 -16.78 9.76 -13.51
C ARG A 748 -15.51 9.29 -12.78
N ILE A 749 -15.14 9.90 -11.65
CA ILE A 749 -14.01 9.44 -10.81
C ILE A 749 -14.26 8.02 -10.30
N ALA A 750 -15.47 7.71 -9.83
CA ALA A 750 -15.84 6.38 -9.35
C ALA A 750 -15.86 5.32 -10.48
N ASP A 751 -16.40 5.64 -11.65
CA ASP A 751 -16.40 4.77 -12.82
C ASP A 751 -14.95 4.47 -13.27
N ARG A 752 -14.13 5.50 -13.49
CA ARG A 752 -12.71 5.38 -13.88
C ARG A 752 -11.92 4.56 -12.86
N SER A 753 -12.13 4.81 -11.56
CA SER A 753 -11.57 4.02 -10.47
C SER A 753 -11.85 2.54 -10.65
N ARG A 754 -13.14 2.18 -10.80
CA ARG A 754 -13.59 0.79 -10.86
C ARG A 754 -13.13 0.08 -12.12
N GLU A 755 -13.23 0.75 -13.27
CA GLU A 755 -12.78 0.22 -14.56
C GLU A 755 -11.27 -0.06 -14.57
N TRP A 756 -10.48 0.78 -13.90
CA TRP A 756 -9.03 0.58 -13.82
C TRP A 756 -8.61 -0.42 -12.73
N ALA A 757 -9.18 -0.32 -11.52
CA ALA A 757 -8.89 -1.22 -10.41
C ALA A 757 -9.26 -2.69 -10.69
N THR A 758 -10.26 -2.93 -11.55
CA THR A 758 -10.60 -4.29 -12.02
C THR A 758 -9.62 -4.84 -13.07
N GLN A 759 -8.71 -4.02 -13.60
CA GLN A 759 -7.66 -4.42 -14.56
C GLN A 759 -6.26 -4.52 -13.93
N VAL A 760 -5.96 -3.74 -12.87
CA VAL A 760 -4.60 -3.66 -12.30
C VAL A 760 -4.47 -3.95 -10.80
N LEU A 761 -5.57 -4.10 -10.07
CA LEU A 761 -5.57 -4.46 -8.64
C LEU A 761 -6.21 -5.84 -8.39
N ARG A 762 -6.12 -6.75 -9.37
CA ARG A 762 -6.62 -8.12 -9.24
C ARG A 762 -5.67 -8.99 -8.41
N LYS A 763 -6.11 -10.19 -8.04
CA LYS A 763 -5.23 -11.21 -7.42
C LYS A 763 -4.07 -11.56 -8.35
N GLU A 764 -4.35 -11.62 -9.65
CA GLU A 764 -3.37 -11.85 -10.71
C GLU A 764 -2.27 -10.78 -10.72
N ASP A 765 -2.61 -9.50 -10.54
CA ASP A 765 -1.63 -8.39 -10.59
C ASP A 765 -0.72 -8.41 -9.35
N VAL A 766 -1.25 -8.79 -8.19
CA VAL A 766 -0.47 -9.09 -6.98
C VAL A 766 0.50 -10.25 -7.24
N GLU A 767 0.05 -11.33 -7.88
CA GLU A 767 0.90 -12.49 -8.23
C GLU A 767 1.99 -12.11 -9.24
N ILE A 768 1.70 -11.25 -10.22
CA ILE A 768 2.66 -10.75 -11.22
C ILE A 768 3.71 -9.83 -10.58
N TYR A 769 3.29 -8.91 -9.70
CA TYR A 769 4.20 -8.04 -8.97
C TYR A 769 5.09 -8.83 -8.01
N MET A 770 4.53 -9.81 -7.30
CA MET A 770 5.28 -10.69 -6.42
C MET A 770 6.31 -11.53 -7.18
N MET A 771 5.95 -12.14 -8.32
CA MET A 771 6.92 -12.85 -9.15
C MET A 771 8.04 -11.91 -9.63
N ARG A 772 7.71 -10.66 -10.01
CA ARG A 772 8.71 -9.69 -10.43
C ARG A 772 9.68 -9.33 -9.30
N LEU A 773 9.12 -8.97 -8.15
CA LEU A 773 9.85 -8.51 -6.96
C LEU A 773 10.86 -9.56 -6.49
N ILE A 774 10.42 -10.83 -6.43
CA ILE A 774 11.25 -11.90 -5.90
C ILE A 774 12.34 -12.32 -6.91
N LEU A 775 12.13 -12.21 -8.23
CA LEU A 775 13.21 -12.43 -9.22
C LEU A 775 14.28 -11.32 -9.19
N GLU A 776 13.89 -10.04 -9.04
CA GLU A 776 14.83 -8.94 -8.89
C GLU A 776 15.60 -9.03 -7.54
N TYR A 777 14.92 -9.37 -6.44
CA TYR A 777 15.56 -9.57 -5.12
C TYR A 777 16.48 -10.81 -5.10
N ALA A 778 16.04 -11.94 -5.67
CA ALA A 778 16.88 -13.14 -5.79
C ALA A 778 18.19 -12.84 -6.51
N ARG A 779 18.15 -11.99 -7.55
CA ARG A 779 19.37 -11.49 -8.19
C ARG A 779 20.19 -10.61 -7.25
N VAL A 780 19.60 -9.66 -6.52
CA VAL A 780 20.35 -8.79 -5.57
C VAL A 780 21.19 -9.59 -4.57
N VAL A 781 20.71 -10.75 -4.13
CA VAL A 781 21.37 -11.63 -3.15
C VAL A 781 22.20 -12.78 -3.74
N ASP A 782 22.34 -12.86 -5.06
CA ASP A 782 23.19 -13.83 -5.77
C ASP A 782 24.66 -13.34 -5.81
N ASP A 783 25.62 -14.22 -5.51
CA ASP A 783 27.05 -13.86 -5.52
C ASP A 783 27.58 -13.52 -6.93
N ASN A 784 26.90 -13.97 -7.98
CA ASN A 784 27.18 -13.71 -9.39
C ASN A 784 26.17 -12.73 -10.04
N ARG A 785 25.42 -11.96 -9.23
CA ARG A 785 24.36 -11.01 -9.67
C ARG A 785 24.68 -10.11 -10.86
N ASP A 786 25.97 -9.85 -11.01
CA ASP A 786 26.61 -8.94 -11.94
C ASP A 786 26.84 -9.54 -13.34
N ASN A 787 26.78 -10.87 -13.49
CA ASN A 787 26.98 -11.60 -14.75
C ASN A 787 25.81 -12.55 -15.11
N ILE A 788 24.79 -12.62 -14.25
CA ILE A 788 23.50 -13.28 -14.53
C ILE A 788 22.44 -12.26 -14.97
N GLY A 789 21.44 -12.75 -15.70
CA GLY A 789 20.33 -11.96 -16.23
C GLY A 789 19.94 -12.37 -17.65
N TYR A 790 18.87 -11.77 -18.15
CA TYR A 790 18.38 -11.99 -19.51
C TYR A 790 19.14 -11.09 -20.53
N SER A 791 19.98 -11.70 -21.38
CA SER A 791 20.86 -11.04 -22.36
C SER A 791 20.23 -10.79 -23.74
N GLY A 792 19.29 -11.63 -24.18
CA GLY A 792 18.64 -11.53 -25.51
C GLY A 792 17.91 -10.21 -25.77
N ASP A 793 17.48 -9.94 -27.00
CA ASP A 793 16.75 -8.70 -27.34
C ASP A 793 15.23 -8.81 -27.17
N GLY A 794 14.71 -10.00 -26.85
CA GLY A 794 13.30 -10.32 -26.66
C GLY A 794 12.57 -10.71 -27.94
N SER A 795 13.25 -10.71 -29.10
CA SER A 795 12.63 -11.04 -30.39
C SER A 795 12.22 -12.51 -30.53
N GLU A 796 12.83 -13.42 -29.77
CA GLU A 796 12.52 -14.85 -29.73
C GLU A 796 11.19 -15.11 -29.02
N VAL A 797 10.96 -14.48 -27.87
CA VAL A 797 9.67 -14.59 -27.13
C VAL A 797 8.55 -13.87 -27.90
N ASP A 798 8.87 -12.76 -28.57
CA ASP A 798 7.96 -12.07 -29.48
C ASP A 798 7.66 -12.88 -30.76
N ALA A 799 8.45 -13.92 -31.08
CA ALA A 799 8.15 -14.87 -32.16
C ALA A 799 7.28 -16.02 -31.64
N GLU A 800 7.62 -16.61 -30.49
CA GLU A 800 6.80 -17.62 -29.78
C GLU A 800 5.34 -17.15 -29.59
N GLU A 801 5.14 -15.91 -29.13
CA GLU A 801 3.81 -15.34 -28.89
C GLU A 801 2.97 -15.24 -30.19
N LYS A 802 3.62 -14.92 -31.32
CA LYS A 802 2.98 -14.85 -32.64
C LYS A 802 2.66 -16.23 -33.20
N GLU A 803 3.61 -17.16 -33.21
CA GLU A 803 3.39 -18.53 -33.69
C GLU A 803 2.29 -19.23 -32.86
N GLY A 804 2.32 -19.05 -31.55
CA GLY A 804 1.26 -19.51 -30.66
C GLY A 804 -0.10 -18.88 -30.94
N TRP A 805 -0.16 -17.63 -31.43
CA TRP A 805 -1.41 -16.98 -31.83
C TRP A 805 -1.95 -17.53 -33.17
N TRP A 806 -1.12 -17.62 -34.21
CA TRP A 806 -1.52 -18.22 -35.50
C TRP A 806 -1.94 -19.69 -35.35
N GLY A 807 -1.19 -20.47 -34.56
CA GLY A 807 -1.52 -21.86 -34.22
C GLY A 807 -2.74 -22.04 -33.30
N ARG A 808 -3.41 -20.95 -32.91
CA ARG A 808 -4.73 -20.91 -32.25
C ARG A 808 -5.84 -20.31 -33.11
N GLN A 809 -5.53 -19.74 -34.28
CA GLN A 809 -6.53 -19.38 -35.31
C GLN A 809 -6.75 -20.49 -36.35
N GLN A 810 -5.79 -21.41 -36.50
CA GLN A 810 -5.88 -22.57 -37.40
C GLN A 810 -6.51 -23.82 -36.75
N ARG A 811 -7.11 -23.70 -35.55
CA ARG A 811 -7.76 -24.77 -34.78
C ARG A 811 -9.07 -24.28 -34.18
#